data_AF-A0A7Y8KML2-F1
#
_entry.id   AF-A0A7Y8KML2-F1
#
_cell.length_a   1.000
_cell.length_b   1.000
_cell.length_c   1.000
_cell.angle_alpha   90.00
_cell.angle_beta   90.00
_cell.angle_gamma   90.00
#
_symmetry.space_group_name_H-M   'P 1'
#
loop_
_entity.id
_entity.type
_entity.pdbx_description
1 polymer ?
#
loop_
_entity_poly.entity_id
_entity_poly.type
_entity_poly.pdbx_seq_one_letter_code
_entity_poly.pdbx_strand_id
1 'polypeptide(L)'
;VIRKTDPDGNITDYSYNKYGQLTGVWFPDNSCHRLVWNERGQLLEELLPNGGIKRYRYDDLGRQVTREDELGKLTQSQWDAAGRLRKLTQPGGATREYSYNAYGKITAEHDELGHVTRYEYADGLHLISRRINADGSHVKYRYDNARLLLTSIENEAGETYRLDYHPNGLIQQEIGFDGQRTAYVYDLNGNLAEKTEHGDDGSQLVTRYKRDHAGRLVRKTLPDGNVVDYAYDRQGNLLSADDGHWALAYEYDPQNRLTAEHQGWGTLRYGYDACGQLKNLRLPDNNRLVFNHDKGGHLSTVELNGETLTSHLFKTGREHQRQQGQLLSHYHYDDQNRLHAHAVSQQQHTLYQRQYDYDKTGNLTRLLDTRKGEHHYHYDPLARLTRADHSQDVQERFGHDPAGNLLMQDRPGPDIVAGNRLMIQGDHHYDYDAFGNLIRQRRGRGHQLVTEYRYDCQHRLIGITQPNGQTASYRYDPFGRRISKTVDGKTTEFFWQGDKLVAEHHADRHRSYLYEPDSFRPLALLEGFGPEDTKPFHYQLDHLGTPQELTNPKGEIVWSAHYRAYGEIARLDVRKIDNPLRFQGQYFDAESGLHYNRHRYYNPDIGRYLTPDPVKLAGGINTYRYVPNPTGWVDPLGLNTCPGTDGCKPNNSAQNPIAGVEHGEPALPQLARAQRQARINELGEANAHRRLSELERSIPGAHFLEKHGAQTLLESQLERVITARNPTTGEIETFDRGRNAGQPRPPSAATRFLSHRDQLNAIDRAILIFKLNGRSRAPKAMNMGKTIGEGYKRKGLEYGKQTKAIVHLNTDGKPITAYTEFDK
;
A
#
# COMPACT_ATOMS: atom_id res chain seq x y z
N VAL A 1 32.04 12.33 -14.18
CA VAL A 1 31.45 11.12 -13.55
C VAL A 1 31.38 11.39 -12.06
N ILE A 2 30.23 11.17 -11.45
CA ILE A 2 30.03 11.24 -9.99
C ILE A 2 30.02 9.81 -9.47
N ARG A 3 30.78 9.52 -8.42
CA ARG A 3 30.87 8.20 -7.80
C ARG A 3 30.14 8.19 -6.47
N LYS A 4 29.28 7.19 -6.27
CA LYS A 4 28.67 6.86 -4.97
C LYS A 4 29.27 5.55 -4.47
N THR A 5 29.74 5.54 -3.23
CA THR A 5 30.18 4.33 -2.52
C THR A 5 29.23 4.09 -1.38
N ASP A 6 28.64 2.89 -1.31
CA ASP A 6 27.80 2.49 -0.19
C ASP A 6 28.66 2.08 1.03
N PRO A 7 28.07 1.89 2.23
CA PRO A 7 28.84 1.49 3.41
C PRO A 7 29.47 0.09 3.33
N ASP A 8 29.11 -0.75 2.35
CA ASP A 8 29.76 -2.04 2.08
C ASP A 8 30.95 -1.90 1.12
N GLY A 9 31.18 -0.69 0.59
CA GLY A 9 32.24 -0.39 -0.37
C GLY A 9 31.84 -0.60 -1.84
N ASN A 10 30.58 -0.95 -2.14
CA ASN A 10 30.12 -1.11 -3.52
C ASN A 10 30.01 0.25 -4.21
N ILE A 11 30.36 0.30 -5.48
CA ILE A 11 30.46 1.53 -6.25
C ILE A 11 29.35 1.61 -7.29
N THR A 12 28.64 2.74 -7.32
CA THR A 12 27.76 3.13 -8.41
C THR A 12 28.26 4.43 -9.03
N ASP A 13 28.53 4.42 -10.34
CA ASP A 13 29.01 5.59 -11.07
C ASP A 13 27.89 6.23 -11.90
N TYR A 14 27.88 7.56 -11.96
CA TYR A 14 26.90 8.36 -12.69
C TYR A 14 27.59 9.28 -13.69
N SER A 15 27.09 9.34 -14.92
CA SER A 15 27.54 10.28 -15.95
C SER A 15 26.44 11.26 -16.31
N TYR A 16 26.84 12.49 -16.62
CA TYR A 16 25.94 13.57 -17.00
C TYR A 16 26.47 14.26 -18.25
N ASN A 17 25.59 14.76 -19.10
CA ASN A 17 25.96 15.63 -20.21
C ASN A 17 26.25 17.07 -19.72
N LYS A 18 26.66 17.95 -20.64
CA LYS A 18 26.95 19.37 -20.35
C LYS A 18 25.74 20.17 -19.81
N TYR A 19 24.53 19.65 -19.95
CA TYR A 19 23.29 20.25 -19.47
C TYR A 19 22.86 19.67 -18.10
N GLY A 20 23.68 18.82 -17.47
CA GLY A 20 23.37 18.19 -16.19
C GLY A 20 22.36 17.04 -16.27
N GLN A 21 22.04 16.55 -17.46
CA GLN A 21 21.12 15.43 -17.64
C GLN A 21 21.87 14.11 -17.50
N LEU A 22 21.29 13.15 -16.79
CA LEU A 22 21.87 11.83 -16.57
C LEU A 22 22.02 11.07 -17.89
N THR A 23 23.23 10.66 -18.26
CA THR A 23 23.52 9.91 -19.49
C THR A 23 23.82 8.44 -19.21
N GLY A 24 24.17 8.09 -17.98
CA GLY A 24 24.39 6.70 -17.62
C GLY A 24 24.62 6.46 -16.14
N VAL A 25 24.24 5.27 -15.70
CA VAL A 25 24.46 4.70 -14.36
C VAL A 25 25.16 3.36 -14.54
N TRP A 26 26.26 3.13 -13.84
CA TRP A 26 26.99 1.86 -13.82
C TRP A 26 26.87 1.25 -12.44
N PHE A 27 26.35 0.03 -12.37
CA PHE A 27 26.09 -0.69 -11.14
C PHE A 27 27.27 -1.56 -10.72
N PRO A 28 27.33 -2.03 -9.45
CA PRO A 28 28.40 -2.87 -8.94
C PRO A 28 28.64 -4.18 -9.71
N ASP A 29 27.60 -4.74 -10.35
CA ASP A 29 27.68 -5.92 -11.21
C ASP A 29 28.25 -5.64 -12.63
N ASN A 30 28.65 -4.40 -12.90
CA ASN A 30 29.06 -3.86 -14.20
C ASN A 30 27.95 -3.77 -15.25
N SER A 31 26.68 -3.97 -14.87
CA SER A 31 25.56 -3.59 -15.72
C SER A 31 25.47 -2.06 -15.82
N CYS A 32 24.82 -1.56 -16.86
CA CYS A 32 24.65 -0.12 -17.02
C CYS A 32 23.27 0.26 -17.56
N HIS A 33 22.72 1.33 -17.01
CA HIS A 33 21.58 2.05 -17.56
C HIS A 33 22.10 3.24 -18.35
N ARG A 34 21.76 3.40 -19.63
CA ARG A 34 22.15 4.58 -20.44
C ARG A 34 20.94 5.33 -20.97
N LEU A 35 21.05 6.65 -21.04
CA LEU A 35 19.99 7.54 -21.49
C LEU A 35 20.52 8.47 -22.57
N VAL A 36 19.77 8.58 -23.68
CA VAL A 36 20.10 9.42 -24.83
C VAL A 36 19.11 10.56 -24.93
N TRP A 37 19.60 11.79 -24.98
CA TRP A 37 18.77 13.01 -25.01
C TRP A 37 18.96 13.77 -26.31
N ASN A 38 17.92 14.43 -26.79
CA ASN A 38 18.05 15.41 -27.88
C ASN A 38 18.45 16.80 -27.36
N GLU A 39 18.69 17.75 -28.27
CA GLU A 39 19.06 19.13 -27.93
C GLU A 39 17.97 19.90 -27.17
N ARG A 40 16.71 19.47 -27.29
CA ARG A 40 15.56 20.03 -26.55
C ARG A 40 15.41 19.39 -25.15
N GLY A 41 16.35 18.54 -24.75
CA GLY A 41 16.35 17.88 -23.45
C GLY A 41 15.33 16.75 -23.30
N GLN A 42 14.84 16.19 -24.40
CA GLN A 42 13.87 15.10 -24.43
C GLN A 42 14.58 13.76 -24.55
N LEU A 43 14.13 12.75 -23.80
CA LEU A 43 14.70 11.41 -23.81
C LEU A 43 14.31 10.70 -25.11
N LEU A 44 15.29 10.30 -25.92
CA LEU A 44 15.09 9.59 -27.19
C LEU A 44 15.22 8.07 -27.05
N GLU A 45 16.16 7.61 -26.23
CA GLU A 45 16.46 6.20 -26.05
C GLU A 45 16.88 5.92 -24.60
N GLU A 46 16.42 4.79 -24.06
CA GLU A 46 16.77 4.27 -22.74
C GLU A 46 17.28 2.83 -22.90
N LEU A 47 18.57 2.59 -22.64
CA LEU A 47 19.16 1.26 -22.57
C LEU A 47 19.16 0.81 -21.11
N LEU A 48 18.35 -0.19 -20.79
CA LEU A 48 18.21 -0.72 -19.44
C LEU A 48 19.39 -1.62 -19.03
N PRO A 49 19.62 -1.82 -17.72
CA PRO A 49 20.68 -2.70 -17.20
C PRO A 49 20.61 -4.13 -17.76
N ASN A 50 19.42 -4.60 -18.12
CA ASN A 50 19.18 -5.92 -18.67
C ASN A 50 19.34 -6.02 -20.20
N GLY A 51 19.80 -4.94 -20.86
CA GLY A 51 19.99 -4.87 -22.31
C GLY A 51 18.74 -4.51 -23.12
N GLY A 52 17.57 -4.37 -22.51
CA GLY A 52 16.36 -3.86 -23.18
C GLY A 52 16.51 -2.40 -23.60
N ILE A 53 15.92 -2.04 -24.75
CA ILE A 53 15.99 -0.67 -25.29
C ILE A 53 14.59 -0.12 -25.46
N LYS A 54 14.29 1.04 -24.87
CA LYS A 54 13.07 1.80 -25.15
C LYS A 54 13.39 2.99 -26.03
N ARG A 55 12.48 3.35 -26.93
CA ARG A 55 12.62 4.54 -27.79
C ARG A 55 11.39 5.44 -27.73
N TYR A 56 11.64 6.73 -27.86
CA TYR A 56 10.62 7.76 -27.76
C TYR A 56 10.76 8.74 -28.93
N ARG A 57 9.63 9.18 -29.47
CA ARG A 57 9.58 10.27 -30.46
C ARG A 57 8.59 11.32 -30.03
N TYR A 58 8.89 12.56 -30.39
CA TYR A 58 8.11 13.74 -30.03
C TYR A 58 7.77 14.53 -31.28
N ASP A 59 6.68 15.28 -31.23
CA ASP A 59 6.39 16.30 -32.23
C ASP A 59 7.13 17.62 -31.94
N ASP A 60 6.92 18.62 -32.79
CA ASP A 60 7.57 19.93 -32.68
C ASP A 60 7.17 20.71 -31.42
N LEU A 61 6.02 20.40 -30.83
CA LEU A 61 5.55 20.95 -29.55
C LEU A 61 6.10 20.17 -28.35
N GLY A 62 6.89 19.14 -28.62
CA GLY A 62 7.54 18.30 -27.63
C GLY A 62 6.64 17.27 -26.95
N ARG A 63 5.48 16.98 -27.54
CA ARG A 63 4.54 15.96 -27.05
C ARG A 63 4.96 14.60 -27.61
N GLN A 64 4.93 13.57 -26.78
CA GLN A 64 5.30 12.21 -27.22
C GLN A 64 4.28 11.70 -28.23
N VAL A 65 4.74 11.30 -29.42
CA VAL A 65 3.88 10.75 -30.50
C VAL A 65 4.02 9.25 -30.65
N THR A 66 5.18 8.69 -30.32
CA THR A 66 5.40 7.24 -30.32
C THR A 66 6.28 6.82 -29.17
N ARG A 67 5.98 5.63 -28.63
CA ARG A 67 6.81 4.92 -27.66
C ARG A 67 7.01 3.49 -28.12
N GLU A 68 8.25 3.07 -28.21
CA GLU A 68 8.68 1.69 -28.45
C GLU A 68 9.15 1.10 -27.12
N ASP A 69 8.60 -0.04 -26.71
CA ASP A 69 9.04 -0.76 -25.52
C ASP A 69 10.28 -1.63 -25.77
N GLU A 70 10.76 -2.33 -24.74
CA GLU A 70 11.95 -3.18 -24.81
C GLU A 70 11.86 -4.35 -25.82
N LEU A 71 10.65 -4.65 -26.31
CA LEU A 71 10.34 -5.73 -27.23
C LEU A 71 10.02 -5.24 -28.64
N GLY A 72 10.16 -3.94 -28.89
CA GLY A 72 9.86 -3.31 -30.18
C GLY A 72 8.38 -3.03 -30.41
N LYS A 73 7.52 -3.15 -29.39
CA LYS A 73 6.08 -2.89 -29.51
C LYS A 73 5.81 -1.39 -29.47
N LEU A 74 5.00 -0.91 -30.41
CA LEU A 74 4.80 0.52 -30.64
C LEU A 74 3.45 0.99 -30.11
N THR A 75 3.46 1.96 -29.20
CA THR A 75 2.28 2.73 -28.80
C THR A 75 2.31 4.10 -29.46
N GLN A 76 1.21 4.53 -30.08
CA GLN A 76 1.11 5.82 -30.77
C GLN A 76 0.11 6.74 -30.07
N SER A 77 0.45 8.02 -29.95
CA SER A 77 -0.37 9.04 -29.32
C SER A 77 -0.69 10.15 -30.32
N GLN A 78 -1.96 10.53 -30.40
CA GLN A 78 -2.43 11.64 -31.23
C GLN A 78 -3.00 12.74 -30.36
N TRP A 79 -2.65 13.97 -30.68
CA TRP A 79 -2.98 15.15 -29.89
C TRP A 79 -3.92 16.07 -30.68
N ASP A 80 -4.83 16.74 -29.98
CA ASP A 80 -5.64 17.79 -30.59
C ASP A 80 -4.86 19.11 -30.73
N ALA A 81 -5.48 20.11 -31.36
CA ALA A 81 -4.90 21.44 -31.56
C ALA A 81 -4.62 22.19 -30.24
N ALA A 82 -5.27 21.80 -29.13
CA ALA A 82 -5.10 22.38 -27.82
C ALA A 82 -4.04 21.65 -26.96
N GLY A 83 -3.33 20.66 -27.51
CA GLY A 83 -2.29 19.95 -26.75
C GLY A 83 -2.79 18.74 -25.96
N ARG A 84 -4.04 18.31 -26.11
CA ARG A 84 -4.65 17.25 -25.29
C ARG A 84 -4.66 15.91 -26.03
N LEU A 85 -4.49 14.81 -25.30
CA LEU A 85 -4.44 13.46 -25.88
C LEU A 85 -5.82 13.11 -26.44
N ARG A 86 -5.95 12.98 -27.76
CA ARG A 86 -7.22 12.64 -28.40
C ARG A 86 -7.39 11.14 -28.60
N LYS A 87 -6.31 10.45 -28.96
CA LYS A 87 -6.33 9.04 -29.32
C LYS A 87 -5.01 8.35 -28.96
N LEU A 88 -5.11 7.16 -28.39
CA LEU A 88 -4.00 6.26 -28.11
C LEU A 88 -4.21 4.98 -28.93
N THR A 89 -3.19 4.56 -29.68
CA THR A 89 -3.20 3.29 -30.43
C THR A 89 -2.20 2.35 -29.80
N GLN A 90 -2.67 1.20 -29.33
CA GLN A 90 -1.86 0.12 -28.76
C GLN A 90 -1.09 -0.64 -29.85
N PRO A 91 -0.05 -1.43 -29.51
CA PRO A 91 0.72 -2.21 -30.50
C PRO A 91 -0.11 -3.12 -31.41
N GLY A 92 -1.22 -3.66 -30.89
CA GLY A 92 -2.17 -4.48 -31.66
C GLY A 92 -3.20 -3.69 -32.49
N GLY A 93 -3.05 -2.37 -32.63
CA GLY A 93 -3.96 -1.50 -33.40
C GLY A 93 -5.26 -1.13 -32.71
N ALA A 94 -5.54 -1.67 -31.52
CA ALA A 94 -6.66 -1.26 -30.67
C ALA A 94 -6.50 0.20 -30.22
N THR A 95 -7.60 0.93 -30.09
CA THR A 95 -7.55 2.37 -29.85
C THR A 95 -8.43 2.83 -28.70
N ARG A 96 -7.92 3.75 -27.91
CA ARG A 96 -8.66 4.48 -26.88
C ARG A 96 -8.77 5.96 -27.24
N GLU A 97 -9.95 6.54 -27.12
CA GLU A 97 -10.21 7.93 -27.53
C GLU A 97 -10.80 8.77 -26.39
N TYR A 98 -10.46 10.06 -26.38
CA TYR A 98 -10.87 11.00 -25.35
C TYR A 98 -11.55 12.23 -25.97
N SER A 99 -12.68 12.61 -25.38
CA SER A 99 -13.40 13.86 -25.68
C SER A 99 -13.26 14.83 -24.52
N TYR A 100 -13.27 16.12 -24.83
CA TYR A 100 -13.03 17.18 -23.84
C TYR A 100 -14.05 18.30 -23.93
N ASN A 101 -14.36 18.93 -22.79
CA ASN A 101 -15.05 20.22 -22.77
C ASN A 101 -14.10 21.40 -23.09
N ALA A 102 -14.67 22.61 -23.16
CA ALA A 102 -13.93 23.84 -23.42
C ALA A 102 -12.84 24.16 -22.37
N TYR A 103 -12.96 23.59 -21.16
CA TYR A 103 -11.99 23.77 -20.07
C TYR A 103 -10.90 22.69 -20.04
N GLY A 104 -10.83 21.82 -21.06
CA GLY A 104 -9.80 20.77 -21.13
C GLY A 104 -10.05 19.58 -20.22
N LYS A 105 -11.26 19.40 -19.70
CA LYS A 105 -11.63 18.24 -18.89
C LYS A 105 -12.26 17.14 -19.75
N ILE A 106 -11.94 15.88 -19.45
CA ILE A 106 -12.44 14.71 -20.21
C ILE A 106 -13.95 14.58 -19.99
N THR A 107 -14.74 14.57 -21.04
CA THR A 107 -16.20 14.37 -20.98
C THR A 107 -16.63 12.99 -21.43
N ALA A 108 -15.80 12.31 -22.22
CA ALA A 108 -16.02 10.92 -22.60
C ALA A 108 -14.70 10.21 -22.88
N GLU A 109 -14.66 8.93 -22.53
CA GLU A 109 -13.61 7.99 -22.84
C GLU A 109 -14.23 6.83 -23.62
N HIS A 110 -13.66 6.52 -24.78
CA HIS A 110 -14.02 5.36 -25.59
C HIS A 110 -12.91 4.32 -25.42
N ASP A 111 -13.24 3.16 -24.86
CA ASP A 111 -12.29 2.07 -24.68
C ASP A 111 -11.97 1.35 -26.01
N GLU A 112 -11.10 0.35 -25.93
CA GLU A 112 -10.62 -0.43 -27.07
C GLU A 112 -11.69 -1.32 -27.72
N LEU A 113 -12.83 -1.53 -27.06
CA LEU A 113 -14.02 -2.22 -27.57
C LEU A 113 -15.09 -1.25 -28.09
N GLY A 114 -14.93 0.06 -27.86
CA GLY A 114 -15.86 1.11 -28.24
C GLY A 114 -16.91 1.45 -27.18
N HIS A 115 -16.81 0.87 -25.97
CA HIS A 115 -17.66 1.26 -24.86
C HIS A 115 -17.34 2.68 -24.40
N VAL A 116 -18.37 3.40 -23.93
CA VAL A 116 -18.26 4.83 -23.63
C VAL A 116 -18.54 5.08 -22.15
N THR A 117 -17.52 5.57 -21.44
CA THR A 117 -17.71 6.16 -20.10
C THR A 117 -17.79 7.67 -20.25
N ARG A 118 -18.79 8.31 -19.64
CA ARG A 118 -18.99 9.78 -19.69
C ARG A 118 -18.81 10.41 -18.33
N TYR A 119 -18.33 11.65 -18.34
CA TYR A 119 -18.08 12.43 -17.13
C TYR A 119 -18.79 13.78 -17.23
N GLU A 120 -19.61 14.06 -16.22
CA GLU A 120 -20.23 15.36 -16.01
C GLU A 120 -19.50 16.08 -14.88
N TYR A 121 -19.46 17.41 -14.96
CA TYR A 121 -18.74 18.25 -14.00
C TYR A 121 -19.72 19.16 -13.26
N ALA A 122 -19.44 19.40 -11.98
CA ALA A 122 -20.15 20.39 -11.20
C ALA A 122 -19.91 21.80 -11.77
N ASP A 123 -20.99 22.57 -11.91
CA ASP A 123 -20.99 23.87 -12.55
C ASP A 123 -19.94 24.81 -11.93
N GLY A 124 -19.03 25.31 -12.76
CA GLY A 124 -17.98 26.23 -12.35
C GLY A 124 -16.87 25.64 -11.46
N LEU A 125 -16.97 24.38 -11.01
CA LEU A 125 -16.03 23.80 -10.04
C LEU A 125 -14.95 22.92 -10.68
N HIS A 126 -15.10 22.54 -11.95
CA HIS A 126 -14.18 21.61 -12.65
C HIS A 126 -13.96 20.27 -11.92
N LEU A 127 -14.88 19.89 -11.03
CA LEU A 127 -14.94 18.65 -10.27
C LEU A 127 -15.97 17.72 -10.89
N ILE A 128 -15.69 16.41 -10.98
CA ILE A 128 -16.64 15.44 -11.54
C ILE A 128 -17.85 15.36 -10.61
N SER A 129 -19.05 15.63 -11.13
CA SER A 129 -20.32 15.47 -10.41
C SER A 129 -20.99 14.12 -10.70
N ARG A 130 -20.74 13.54 -11.88
CA ARG A 130 -21.30 12.25 -12.28
C ARG A 130 -20.36 11.50 -13.21
N ARG A 131 -20.21 10.20 -12.97
CA ARG A 131 -19.62 9.24 -13.91
C ARG A 131 -20.73 8.35 -14.42
N ILE A 132 -20.93 8.29 -15.73
CA ILE A 132 -21.89 7.39 -16.39
C ILE A 132 -21.07 6.28 -17.02
N ASN A 133 -21.29 5.06 -16.55
CA ASN A 133 -20.61 3.87 -17.01
C ASN A 133 -21.17 3.41 -18.38
N ALA A 134 -20.47 2.48 -19.02
CA ALA A 134 -20.81 1.99 -20.35
C ALA A 134 -22.18 1.30 -20.46
N ASP A 135 -22.67 0.70 -19.37
CA ASP A 135 -23.99 0.07 -19.28
C ASP A 135 -25.12 1.06 -18.92
N GLY A 136 -24.79 2.34 -18.73
CA GLY A 136 -25.73 3.41 -18.34
C GLY A 136 -25.92 3.57 -16.83
N SER A 137 -25.38 2.67 -16.01
CA SER A 137 -25.28 2.88 -14.55
C SER A 137 -24.39 4.10 -14.26
N HIS A 138 -24.50 4.68 -13.07
CA HIS A 138 -23.77 5.90 -12.77
C HIS A 138 -23.48 6.10 -11.29
N VAL A 139 -22.36 6.77 -11.02
CA VAL A 139 -21.95 7.24 -9.69
C VAL A 139 -22.08 8.76 -9.65
N LYS A 140 -22.60 9.32 -8.56
CA LYS A 140 -22.65 10.78 -8.34
C LYS A 140 -21.75 11.19 -7.20
N TYR A 141 -21.18 12.38 -7.32
CA TYR A 141 -20.28 12.99 -6.34
C TYR A 141 -20.79 14.36 -5.93
N ARG A 142 -20.72 14.67 -4.64
CA ARG A 142 -21.08 15.99 -4.09
C ARG A 142 -19.92 16.60 -3.32
N TYR A 143 -19.80 17.91 -3.41
CA TYR A 143 -18.71 18.70 -2.83
C TYR A 143 -19.26 19.88 -2.01
N ASP A 144 -20.31 19.64 -1.21
CA ASP A 144 -21.04 20.67 -0.44
C ASP A 144 -20.27 21.15 0.81
N ASN A 145 -18.97 21.37 0.64
CA ASN A 145 -18.08 21.97 1.63
C ASN A 145 -17.46 23.24 1.03
N ALA A 146 -17.34 24.31 1.82
CA ALA A 146 -16.68 25.56 1.42
C ALA A 146 -15.23 25.38 0.89
N ARG A 147 -14.61 24.23 1.16
CA ARG A 147 -13.28 23.83 0.67
C ARG A 147 -13.29 22.93 -0.57
N LEU A 148 -14.45 22.66 -1.18
CA LEU A 148 -14.61 21.79 -2.33
C LEU A 148 -14.13 20.34 -2.09
N LEU A 149 -14.23 19.88 -0.84
CA LEU A 149 -13.94 18.49 -0.47
C LEU A 149 -15.15 17.60 -0.81
N LEU A 150 -14.89 16.36 -1.20
CA LEU A 150 -15.92 15.35 -1.50
C LEU A 150 -16.67 14.99 -0.22
N THR A 151 -17.97 15.26 -0.16
CA THR A 151 -18.79 15.04 1.04
C THR A 151 -19.74 13.86 0.89
N SER A 152 -20.08 13.48 -0.34
CA SER A 152 -20.98 12.35 -0.57
C SER A 152 -20.75 11.68 -1.92
N ILE A 153 -20.86 10.35 -1.92
CA ILE A 153 -20.87 9.50 -3.11
C ILE A 153 -22.21 8.76 -3.13
N GLU A 154 -22.94 8.85 -4.23
CA GLU A 154 -24.12 8.01 -4.51
C GLU A 154 -23.68 6.93 -5.50
N ASN A 155 -23.72 5.66 -5.09
CA ASN A 155 -23.33 4.54 -5.96
C ASN A 155 -24.42 4.23 -7.00
N GLU A 156 -24.14 3.26 -7.86
CA GLU A 156 -25.02 2.83 -8.95
C GLU A 156 -26.37 2.26 -8.47
N ALA A 157 -26.47 1.83 -7.20
CA ALA A 157 -27.70 1.37 -6.57
C ALA A 157 -28.50 2.50 -5.88
N GLY A 158 -27.98 3.74 -5.88
CA GLY A 158 -28.59 4.88 -5.19
C GLY A 158 -28.26 4.98 -3.69
N GLU A 159 -27.38 4.12 -3.19
CA GLU A 159 -26.92 4.16 -1.80
C GLU A 159 -25.88 5.27 -1.60
N THR A 160 -25.80 5.83 -0.39
CA THR A 160 -24.97 7.01 -0.14
C THR A 160 -23.86 6.74 0.87
N TYR A 161 -22.62 7.04 0.49
CA TYR A 161 -21.48 7.19 1.38
C TYR A 161 -21.32 8.67 1.75
N ARG A 162 -20.98 9.00 3.01
CA ARG A 162 -20.81 10.39 3.48
C ARG A 162 -19.47 10.61 4.16
N LEU A 163 -18.91 11.80 3.99
CA LEU A 163 -17.62 12.23 4.51
C LEU A 163 -17.76 13.60 5.18
N ASP A 164 -17.45 13.65 6.48
CA ASP A 164 -17.39 14.87 7.27
C ASP A 164 -15.94 15.24 7.56
N TYR A 165 -15.65 16.54 7.62
CA TYR A 165 -14.28 17.04 7.73
C TYR A 165 -14.10 17.99 8.91
N HIS A 166 -12.95 17.87 9.56
CA HIS A 166 -12.44 18.88 10.46
C HIS A 166 -12.11 20.18 9.70
N PRO A 167 -12.02 21.34 10.39
CA PRO A 167 -11.59 22.59 9.79
C PRO A 167 -10.20 22.56 9.12
N ASN A 168 -9.35 21.58 9.41
CA ASN A 168 -8.05 21.41 8.76
C ASN A 168 -8.10 20.51 7.51
N GLY A 169 -9.28 20.00 7.12
CA GLY A 169 -9.47 19.14 5.95
C GLY A 169 -9.20 17.65 6.19
N LEU A 170 -8.87 17.24 7.41
CA LEU A 170 -8.83 15.82 7.78
C LEU A 170 -10.24 15.26 7.94
N ILE A 171 -10.44 14.00 7.57
CA ILE A 171 -11.74 13.32 7.70
C ILE A 171 -12.08 13.21 9.19
N GLN A 172 -13.12 13.89 9.64
CA GLN A 172 -13.63 13.76 11.00
C GLN A 172 -14.38 12.45 11.17
N GLN A 173 -15.16 12.09 10.15
CA GLN A 173 -16.04 10.94 10.19
C GLN A 173 -16.42 10.52 8.78
N GLU A 174 -16.72 9.24 8.63
CA GLU A 174 -17.32 8.66 7.44
C GLU A 174 -18.54 7.80 7.82
N ILE A 175 -19.49 7.70 6.89
CA ILE A 175 -20.65 6.79 6.96
C ILE A 175 -20.67 5.97 5.68
N GLY A 176 -20.54 4.65 5.82
CA GLY A 176 -20.54 3.67 4.73
C GLY A 176 -21.88 3.55 4.01
N PHE A 177 -21.89 2.85 2.87
CA PHE A 177 -23.12 2.52 2.14
C PHE A 177 -24.08 1.64 2.95
N ASP A 178 -23.53 0.89 3.90
CA ASP A 178 -24.26 0.08 4.88
C ASP A 178 -24.74 0.86 6.11
N GLY A 179 -24.47 2.17 6.17
CA GLY A 179 -24.79 3.02 7.32
C GLY A 179 -23.76 2.98 8.45
N GLN A 180 -22.72 2.14 8.36
CA GLN A 180 -21.71 2.03 9.41
C GLN A 180 -20.92 3.34 9.52
N ARG A 181 -20.82 3.87 10.74
CA ARG A 181 -20.13 5.14 11.02
C ARG A 181 -18.75 4.88 11.63
N THR A 182 -17.73 5.53 11.08
CA THR A 182 -16.36 5.54 11.66
C THR A 182 -15.93 6.98 11.89
N ALA A 183 -15.43 7.30 13.08
CA ALA A 183 -14.95 8.63 13.45
C ALA A 183 -13.46 8.63 13.79
N TYR A 184 -12.79 9.75 13.51
CA TYR A 184 -11.35 9.91 13.65
C TYR A 184 -10.98 11.16 14.45
N VAL A 185 -10.04 10.99 15.38
CA VAL A 185 -9.43 12.07 16.14
C VAL A 185 -7.93 12.11 15.84
N TYR A 186 -7.42 13.31 15.58
CA TYR A 186 -6.03 13.53 15.25
C TYR A 186 -5.31 14.34 16.33
N ASP A 187 -4.01 14.12 16.45
CA ASP A 187 -3.13 15.01 17.19
C ASP A 187 -2.89 16.32 16.42
N LEU A 188 -2.15 17.23 17.04
CA LEU A 188 -1.85 18.55 16.49
C LEU A 188 -0.91 18.51 15.26
N ASN A 189 -0.22 17.39 15.05
CA ASN A 189 0.63 17.16 13.89
C ASN A 189 -0.15 16.50 12.74
N GLY A 190 -1.45 16.23 12.92
CA GLY A 190 -2.30 15.56 11.94
C GLY A 190 -2.16 14.04 11.94
N ASN A 191 -1.51 13.45 12.95
CA ASN A 191 -1.45 11.99 13.07
C ASN A 191 -2.72 11.46 13.72
N LEU A 192 -3.21 10.31 13.26
CA LEU A 192 -4.34 9.62 13.88
C LEU A 192 -3.99 9.26 15.33
N ALA A 193 -4.82 9.71 16.27
CA ALA A 193 -4.72 9.45 17.71
C ALA A 193 -5.81 8.48 18.19
N GLU A 194 -6.99 8.50 17.57
CA GLU A 194 -8.11 7.62 17.90
C GLU A 194 -8.96 7.32 16.66
N LYS A 195 -9.36 6.06 16.52
CA LYS A 195 -10.38 5.58 15.57
C LYS A 195 -11.53 4.98 16.39
N THR A 196 -12.75 5.41 16.09
CA THR A 196 -13.96 4.92 16.73
C THR A 196 -14.93 4.37 15.69
N GLU A 197 -15.19 3.08 15.74
CA GLU A 197 -16.17 2.40 14.89
C GLU A 197 -17.48 2.26 15.68
N HIS A 198 -18.59 2.65 15.07
CA HIS A 198 -19.92 2.58 15.66
C HIS A 198 -20.71 1.44 15.04
N GLY A 199 -21.20 0.54 15.87
CA GLY A 199 -22.08 -0.55 15.45
C GLY A 199 -23.53 -0.08 15.27
N ASP A 200 -24.27 -0.77 14.41
CA ASP A 200 -25.69 -0.51 14.15
C ASP A 200 -26.58 -0.73 15.40
N ASP A 201 -26.06 -1.43 16.41
CA ASP A 201 -26.69 -1.66 17.73
C ASP A 201 -26.31 -0.60 18.78
N GLY A 202 -25.52 0.41 18.42
CA GLY A 202 -25.01 1.46 19.31
C GLY A 202 -23.71 1.12 20.04
N SER A 203 -23.16 -0.09 19.87
CA SER A 203 -21.84 -0.46 20.40
C SER A 203 -20.71 0.35 19.74
N GLN A 204 -19.55 0.43 20.41
CA GLN A 204 -18.40 1.19 19.93
C GLN A 204 -17.10 0.40 20.10
N LEU A 205 -16.28 0.38 19.06
CA LEU A 205 -14.92 -0.12 19.09
C LEU A 205 -13.96 1.06 18.98
N VAL A 206 -13.21 1.32 20.05
CA VAL A 206 -12.28 2.46 20.14
C VAL A 206 -10.84 1.95 20.11
N THR A 207 -10.11 2.30 19.06
CA THR A 207 -8.66 2.03 18.95
C THR A 207 -7.89 3.33 19.14
N ARG A 208 -6.87 3.31 20.01
CA ARG A 208 -6.03 4.49 20.32
C ARG A 208 -4.59 4.28 19.89
N TYR A 209 -3.95 5.35 19.43
CA TYR A 209 -2.59 5.32 18.89
C TYR A 209 -1.71 6.33 19.64
N LYS A 210 -0.53 5.91 20.06
CA LYS A 210 0.50 6.77 20.63
C LYS A 210 1.73 6.77 19.73
N ARG A 211 2.29 7.95 19.52
CA ARG A 211 3.45 8.16 18.65
C ARG A 211 4.59 8.83 19.41
N ASP A 212 5.81 8.59 18.95
CA ASP A 212 6.98 9.32 19.43
C ASP A 212 7.11 10.71 18.79
N HIS A 213 8.16 11.44 19.17
CA HIS A 213 8.43 12.79 18.65
C HIS A 213 8.77 12.84 17.15
N ALA A 214 9.10 11.69 16.54
CA ALA A 214 9.33 11.56 15.10
C ALA A 214 8.05 11.14 14.34
N GLY A 215 6.91 10.98 15.04
CA GLY A 215 5.64 10.57 14.48
C GLY A 215 5.49 9.05 14.29
N ARG A 216 6.44 8.25 14.77
CA ARG A 216 6.41 6.78 14.64
C ARG A 216 5.45 6.19 15.68
N LEU A 217 4.65 5.20 15.29
CA LEU A 217 3.68 4.55 16.18
C LEU A 217 4.42 3.71 17.23
N VAL A 218 4.31 4.05 18.52
CA VAL A 218 4.98 3.31 19.60
C VAL A 218 4.03 2.44 20.41
N ARG A 219 2.73 2.75 20.41
CA ARG A 219 1.70 1.92 21.06
C ARG A 219 0.37 2.02 20.34
N LYS A 220 -0.29 0.88 20.15
CA LYS A 220 -1.69 0.77 19.73
C LYS A 220 -2.48 0.11 20.87
N THR A 221 -3.56 0.73 21.32
CA THR A 221 -4.47 0.15 22.32
C THR A 221 -5.77 -0.23 21.63
N LEU A 222 -6.15 -1.49 21.74
CA LEU A 222 -7.31 -2.08 21.10
C LEU A 222 -8.59 -1.89 21.95
N PRO A 223 -9.79 -2.08 21.35
CA PRO A 223 -11.06 -1.90 22.07
C PRO A 223 -11.24 -2.83 23.28
N ASP A 224 -10.63 -4.02 23.27
CA ASP A 224 -10.66 -4.99 24.37
C ASP A 224 -9.65 -4.69 25.49
N GLY A 225 -8.87 -3.60 25.36
CA GLY A 225 -7.85 -3.18 26.31
C GLY A 225 -6.46 -3.76 26.05
N ASN A 226 -6.32 -4.71 25.10
CA ASN A 226 -5.02 -5.23 24.69
C ASN A 226 -4.16 -4.12 24.07
N VAL A 227 -2.84 -4.26 24.20
CA VAL A 227 -1.87 -3.28 23.71
C VAL A 227 -0.88 -3.95 22.79
N VAL A 228 -0.48 -3.23 21.75
CA VAL A 228 0.63 -3.58 20.87
C VAL A 228 1.67 -2.48 20.97
N ASP A 229 2.88 -2.84 21.41
CA ASP A 229 4.01 -1.94 21.55
C ASP A 229 5.00 -2.12 20.38
N TYR A 230 5.57 -1.01 19.93
CA TYR A 230 6.52 -0.98 18.83
C TYR A 230 7.81 -0.28 19.25
N ALA A 231 8.95 -0.87 18.91
CA ALA A 231 10.27 -0.28 19.15
C ALA A 231 10.98 0.02 17.82
N TYR A 232 11.80 1.07 17.80
CA TYR A 232 12.56 1.47 16.61
C TYR A 232 14.00 1.81 16.97
N ASP A 233 14.90 1.66 16.00
CA ASP A 233 16.26 2.17 16.11
C ASP A 233 16.33 3.69 15.87
N ARG A 234 17.55 4.22 15.78
CA ARG A 234 17.80 5.65 15.56
C ARG A 234 17.60 6.07 14.10
N GLN A 235 17.68 5.13 13.17
CA GLN A 235 17.50 5.33 11.73
C GLN A 235 16.01 5.31 11.33
N GLY A 236 15.14 4.77 12.18
CA GLY A 236 13.71 4.65 11.90
C GLY A 236 13.25 3.22 11.62
N ASN A 237 14.15 2.23 11.64
CA ASN A 237 13.79 0.85 11.35
C ASN A 237 13.06 0.24 12.56
N LEU A 238 12.06 -0.59 12.29
CA LEU A 238 11.26 -1.25 13.31
C LEU A 238 12.08 -2.37 13.94
N LEU A 239 12.37 -2.31 15.24
CA LEU A 239 13.12 -3.35 15.95
C LEU A 239 12.20 -4.44 16.52
N SER A 240 10.99 -4.09 16.95
CA SER A 240 10.05 -5.08 17.48
C SER A 240 8.60 -4.62 17.40
N ALA A 241 7.69 -5.61 17.37
CA ALA A 241 6.26 -5.44 17.60
C ALA A 241 5.80 -6.53 18.59
N ASP A 242 5.19 -6.13 19.70
CA ASP A 242 4.85 -7.04 20.80
C ASP A 242 3.44 -6.76 21.32
N ASP A 243 2.60 -7.79 21.34
CA ASP A 243 1.23 -7.77 21.89
C ASP A 243 1.10 -8.54 23.22
N GLY A 244 2.23 -8.97 23.80
CA GLY A 244 2.28 -9.81 25.00
C GLY A 244 2.04 -11.30 24.75
N HIS A 245 1.80 -11.71 23.49
CA HIS A 245 1.54 -13.09 23.11
C HIS A 245 2.51 -13.61 22.06
N TRP A 246 2.85 -12.79 21.05
CA TRP A 246 3.70 -13.17 19.93
C TRP A 246 4.64 -12.03 19.53
N ALA A 247 5.77 -11.94 20.24
CA ALA A 247 6.78 -10.93 19.96
C ALA A 247 7.47 -11.18 18.61
N LEU A 248 7.56 -10.10 17.83
CA LEU A 248 8.28 -10.02 16.58
C LEU A 248 9.52 -9.15 16.78
N ALA A 249 10.67 -9.55 16.22
CA ALA A 249 11.89 -8.76 16.26
C ALA A 249 12.64 -8.77 14.93
N TYR A 250 13.36 -7.69 14.64
CA TYR A 250 14.00 -7.44 13.34
C TYR A 250 15.43 -6.94 13.51
N GLU A 251 16.33 -7.41 12.65
CA GLU A 251 17.73 -6.98 12.58
C GLU A 251 18.01 -6.33 11.22
N TYR A 252 18.88 -5.32 11.18
CA TYR A 252 19.23 -4.59 9.96
C TYR A 252 20.74 -4.42 9.84
N ASP A 253 21.22 -4.32 8.60
CA ASP A 253 22.59 -3.93 8.28
C ASP A 253 22.77 -2.39 8.26
N PRO A 254 24.02 -1.87 8.15
CA PRO A 254 24.28 -0.43 8.08
C PRO A 254 23.65 0.30 6.87
N GLN A 255 23.16 -0.44 5.87
CA GLN A 255 22.44 0.06 4.70
C GLN A 255 20.92 0.12 4.92
N ASN A 256 20.45 -0.22 6.13
CA ASN A 256 19.04 -0.37 6.50
C ASN A 256 18.32 -1.50 5.75
N ARG A 257 19.03 -2.54 5.32
CA ARG A 257 18.41 -3.76 4.76
C ARG A 257 18.20 -4.77 5.87
N LEU A 258 17.10 -5.52 5.78
CA LEU A 258 16.68 -6.48 6.79
C LEU A 258 17.59 -7.72 6.76
N THR A 259 18.23 -8.09 7.87
CA THR A 259 19.12 -9.26 7.95
C THR A 259 18.51 -10.43 8.71
N ALA A 260 17.52 -10.19 9.57
CA ALA A 260 16.77 -11.25 10.24
C ALA A 260 15.35 -10.83 10.64
N GLU A 261 14.43 -11.80 10.62
CA GLU A 261 13.08 -11.71 11.21
C GLU A 261 12.91 -12.84 12.23
N HIS A 262 12.64 -12.48 13.47
CA HIS A 262 12.36 -13.41 14.56
C HIS A 262 10.86 -13.45 14.83
N GLN A 263 10.30 -14.66 14.88
CA GLN A 263 8.89 -14.85 15.19
C GLN A 263 8.64 -16.26 15.71
N GLY A 264 7.85 -16.36 16.79
CA GLY A 264 7.45 -17.65 17.37
C GLY A 264 8.60 -18.64 17.54
N TRP A 265 8.52 -19.73 16.79
CA TRP A 265 9.42 -20.88 16.88
C TRP A 265 10.67 -20.79 15.98
N GLY A 266 10.93 -19.68 15.27
CA GLY A 266 12.05 -19.64 14.32
C GLY A 266 12.54 -18.27 13.89
N THR A 267 13.46 -18.25 12.92
CA THR A 267 14.09 -17.02 12.41
C THR A 267 14.38 -17.15 10.92
N LEU A 268 13.97 -16.15 10.14
CA LEU A 268 14.44 -15.96 8.77
C LEU A 268 15.73 -15.17 8.79
N ARG A 269 16.69 -15.52 7.93
CA ARG A 269 17.92 -14.74 7.75
C ARG A 269 18.16 -14.42 6.30
N TYR A 270 18.57 -13.19 6.05
CA TYR A 270 18.77 -12.62 4.72
C TYR A 270 20.23 -12.27 4.49
N GLY A 271 20.67 -12.40 3.24
CA GLY A 271 21.91 -11.83 2.75
C GLY A 271 21.72 -11.25 1.36
N TYR A 272 22.40 -10.16 1.06
CA TYR A 272 22.24 -9.40 -0.18
C TYR A 272 23.50 -9.45 -1.04
N ASP A 273 23.35 -9.24 -2.34
CA ASP A 273 24.48 -9.04 -3.24
C ASP A 273 24.96 -7.58 -3.26
N ALA A 274 26.00 -7.31 -4.07
CA ALA A 274 26.58 -5.97 -4.21
C ALA A 274 25.62 -4.95 -4.83
N CYS A 275 24.59 -5.39 -5.54
CA CYS A 275 23.53 -4.55 -6.10
C CYS A 275 22.35 -4.37 -5.13
N GLY A 276 22.39 -4.99 -3.95
CA GLY A 276 21.33 -4.96 -2.95
C GLY A 276 20.17 -5.91 -3.22
N GLN A 277 20.29 -6.84 -4.18
CA GLN A 277 19.31 -7.89 -4.43
C GLN A 277 19.40 -8.98 -3.37
N LEU A 278 18.28 -9.62 -3.02
CA LEU A 278 18.28 -10.77 -2.11
C LEU A 278 19.11 -11.90 -2.73
N LYS A 279 20.14 -12.36 -2.03
CA LYS A 279 21.03 -13.44 -2.49
C LYS A 279 20.87 -14.71 -1.66
N ASN A 280 20.75 -14.59 -0.34
CA ASN A 280 20.65 -15.74 0.55
C ASN A 280 19.40 -15.60 1.43
N LEU A 281 18.64 -16.69 1.56
CA LEU A 281 17.54 -16.81 2.52
C LEU A 281 17.70 -18.11 3.29
N ARG A 282 17.74 -18.04 4.62
CA ARG A 282 17.67 -19.21 5.50
C ARG A 282 16.28 -19.29 6.12
N LEU A 283 15.59 -20.39 5.87
CA LEU A 283 14.27 -20.69 6.39
C LEU A 283 14.33 -21.10 7.88
N PRO A 284 13.18 -21.07 8.59
CA PRO A 284 13.10 -21.38 10.02
C PRO A 284 13.56 -22.80 10.38
N ASP A 285 13.41 -23.74 9.45
CA ASP A 285 13.84 -25.14 9.56
C ASP A 285 15.30 -25.36 9.11
N ASN A 286 16.05 -24.28 8.87
CA ASN A 286 17.44 -24.27 8.40
C ASN A 286 17.66 -24.68 6.93
N ASN A 287 16.60 -24.87 6.14
CA ASN A 287 16.73 -24.90 4.67
C ASN A 287 17.37 -23.60 4.16
N ARG A 288 18.25 -23.71 3.16
CA ARG A 288 19.03 -22.58 2.61
C ARG A 288 18.70 -22.37 1.15
N LEU A 289 18.34 -21.15 0.81
CA LEU A 289 18.06 -20.72 -0.55
C LEU A 289 19.12 -19.73 -1.02
N VAL A 290 19.59 -19.92 -2.25
CA VAL A 290 20.47 -18.97 -2.93
C VAL A 290 19.76 -18.49 -4.20
N PHE A 291 19.61 -17.18 -4.33
CA PHE A 291 19.06 -16.53 -5.51
C PHE A 291 20.21 -15.94 -6.32
N ASN A 292 20.48 -16.54 -7.47
CA ASN A 292 21.49 -16.05 -8.38
C ASN A 292 20.84 -15.14 -9.42
N HIS A 293 21.49 -14.00 -9.68
CA HIS A 293 21.01 -13.02 -10.65
C HIS A 293 22.07 -12.82 -11.74
N ASP A 294 21.64 -12.74 -12.99
CA ASP A 294 22.45 -12.29 -14.11
C ASP A 294 22.70 -10.78 -14.01
N LYS A 295 23.68 -10.30 -14.80
CA LYS A 295 23.95 -8.87 -14.93
C LYS A 295 22.67 -8.12 -15.32
N GLY A 296 22.38 -7.03 -14.60
CA GLY A 296 21.15 -6.27 -14.79
C GLY A 296 19.97 -6.75 -13.95
N GLY A 297 20.17 -7.75 -13.08
CA GLY A 297 19.25 -8.09 -11.98
C GLY A 297 18.19 -9.15 -12.29
N HIS A 298 18.27 -9.84 -13.44
CA HIS A 298 17.34 -10.94 -13.74
C HIS A 298 17.70 -12.19 -12.94
N LEU A 299 16.71 -12.84 -12.33
CA LEU A 299 16.91 -14.11 -11.66
C LEU A 299 17.38 -15.17 -12.69
N SER A 300 18.47 -15.87 -12.40
CA SER A 300 19.01 -16.92 -13.26
C SER A 300 18.77 -18.30 -12.67
N THR A 301 19.05 -18.50 -11.39
CA THR A 301 18.73 -19.74 -10.67
C THR A 301 18.27 -19.48 -9.24
N VAL A 302 17.46 -20.41 -8.73
CA VAL A 302 17.21 -20.57 -7.29
C VAL A 302 17.78 -21.91 -6.89
N GLU A 303 18.65 -21.94 -5.89
CA GLU A 303 19.21 -23.17 -5.32
C GLU A 303 18.56 -23.46 -3.96
N LEU A 304 18.37 -24.74 -3.65
CA LEU A 304 17.95 -25.26 -2.35
C LEU A 304 19.04 -26.18 -1.80
N ASN A 305 19.61 -25.82 -0.66
CA ASN A 305 20.66 -26.59 0.03
C ASN A 305 21.88 -26.94 -0.86
N GLY A 306 22.19 -26.09 -1.83
CA GLY A 306 23.32 -26.26 -2.77
C GLY A 306 22.97 -26.94 -4.09
N GLU A 307 21.73 -27.42 -4.25
CA GLU A 307 21.24 -28.02 -5.49
C GLU A 307 20.33 -27.05 -6.24
N THR A 308 20.36 -27.05 -7.58
CA THR A 308 19.49 -26.17 -8.37
C THR A 308 18.03 -26.59 -8.23
N LEU A 309 17.19 -25.70 -7.71
CA LEU A 309 15.75 -25.88 -7.60
C LEU A 309 15.03 -25.44 -8.88
N THR A 310 15.36 -24.24 -9.38
CA THR A 310 14.81 -23.69 -10.63
C THR A 310 15.88 -22.92 -11.41
N SER A 311 15.76 -22.92 -12.74
CA SER A 311 16.53 -22.03 -13.62
C SER A 311 15.60 -21.24 -14.53
N HIS A 312 16.02 -20.04 -14.90
CA HIS A 312 15.20 -19.04 -15.55
C HIS A 312 15.97 -18.38 -16.70
N LEU A 313 15.32 -18.21 -17.85
CA LEU A 313 15.89 -17.48 -18.97
C LEU A 313 14.98 -16.32 -19.37
N PHE A 314 15.58 -15.14 -19.38
CA PHE A 314 14.91 -13.89 -19.71
C PHE A 314 15.35 -13.39 -21.09
N LYS A 315 14.41 -12.81 -21.82
CA LYS A 315 14.66 -12.04 -23.05
C LYS A 315 14.08 -10.65 -22.85
N THR A 316 14.96 -9.63 -22.87
CA THR A 316 14.59 -8.20 -22.77
C THR A 316 13.57 -7.91 -21.65
N GLY A 317 13.81 -8.45 -20.46
CA GLY A 317 12.94 -8.20 -19.30
C GLY A 317 11.90 -9.26 -19.00
N ARG A 318 11.68 -10.22 -19.92
CA ARG A 318 10.62 -11.23 -19.78
C ARG A 318 11.14 -12.64 -19.74
N GLU A 319 10.65 -13.41 -18.78
CA GLU A 319 10.93 -14.83 -18.72
C GLU A 319 10.26 -15.53 -19.90
N HIS A 320 11.05 -16.24 -20.70
CA HIS A 320 10.55 -17.00 -21.85
C HIS A 320 10.78 -18.51 -21.68
N GLN A 321 11.62 -18.90 -20.72
CA GLN A 321 11.84 -20.29 -20.38
C GLN A 321 12.14 -20.45 -18.89
N ARG A 322 11.60 -21.52 -18.28
CA ARG A 322 11.86 -21.91 -16.89
C ARG A 322 12.07 -23.41 -16.80
N GLN A 323 13.10 -23.84 -16.07
CA GLN A 323 13.27 -25.25 -15.71
C GLN A 323 12.89 -25.49 -14.25
N GLN A 324 12.12 -26.56 -14.02
CA GLN A 324 11.67 -27.02 -12.71
C GLN A 324 11.78 -28.55 -12.67
N GLY A 325 12.80 -29.06 -11.97
CA GLY A 325 13.18 -30.47 -12.07
C GLY A 325 13.53 -30.85 -13.52
N GLN A 326 12.89 -31.90 -14.03
CA GLN A 326 13.03 -32.34 -15.43
C GLN A 326 12.12 -31.63 -16.43
N LEU A 327 11.22 -30.75 -15.97
CA LEU A 327 10.28 -30.04 -16.83
C LEU A 327 10.82 -28.69 -17.29
N LEU A 328 10.48 -28.36 -18.53
CA LEU A 328 10.86 -27.12 -19.19
C LEU A 328 9.60 -26.39 -19.65
N SER A 329 9.31 -25.26 -19.02
CA SER A 329 8.23 -24.35 -19.41
C SER A 329 8.74 -23.35 -20.44
N HIS A 330 7.97 -23.13 -21.50
CA HIS A 330 8.19 -22.07 -22.50
C HIS A 330 7.02 -21.09 -22.47
N TYR A 331 7.33 -19.80 -22.47
CA TYR A 331 6.34 -18.72 -22.42
C TYR A 331 6.41 -17.86 -23.68
N HIS A 332 5.27 -17.69 -24.32
CA HIS A 332 5.09 -16.81 -25.48
C HIS A 332 4.08 -15.72 -25.15
N TYR A 333 4.38 -14.50 -25.58
CA TYR A 333 3.58 -13.32 -25.28
C TYR A 333 3.01 -12.70 -26.57
N ASP A 334 1.86 -12.06 -26.46
CA ASP A 334 1.23 -11.34 -27.57
C ASP A 334 1.82 -9.94 -27.80
N ASP A 335 1.24 -9.18 -28.73
CA ASP A 335 1.68 -7.82 -29.07
C ASP A 335 1.47 -6.80 -27.96
N GLN A 336 0.54 -7.08 -27.04
CA GLN A 336 0.31 -6.28 -25.84
C GLN A 336 1.02 -6.86 -24.64
N ASN A 337 2.00 -7.75 -24.86
CA ASN A 337 2.87 -8.19 -23.79
C ASN A 337 2.09 -8.97 -22.70
N ARG A 338 1.07 -9.74 -23.09
CA ARG A 338 0.32 -10.66 -22.22
C ARG A 338 0.67 -12.11 -22.55
N LEU A 339 0.60 -13.01 -21.57
CA LEU A 339 0.91 -14.43 -21.80
C LEU A 339 -0.09 -15.02 -22.79
N HIS A 340 0.38 -15.44 -23.96
CA HIS A 340 -0.45 -16.01 -25.03
C HIS A 340 -0.35 -17.53 -25.09
N ALA A 341 0.84 -18.10 -24.84
CA ALA A 341 1.01 -19.54 -24.76
C ALA A 341 2.01 -19.95 -23.68
N HIS A 342 1.68 -21.03 -22.97
CA HIS A 342 2.56 -21.70 -22.02
C HIS A 342 2.62 -23.18 -22.38
N ALA A 343 3.79 -23.67 -22.77
CA ALA A 343 4.02 -25.06 -23.13
C ALA A 343 5.00 -25.71 -22.14
N VAL A 344 4.65 -26.88 -21.62
CA VAL A 344 5.49 -27.65 -20.71
C VAL A 344 5.98 -28.90 -21.42
N SER A 345 7.30 -29.08 -21.50
CA SER A 345 7.94 -30.23 -22.12
C SER A 345 8.86 -30.96 -21.14
N GLN A 346 9.15 -32.21 -21.45
CA GLN A 346 10.21 -33.00 -20.83
C GLN A 346 11.04 -33.60 -21.95
N GLN A 347 12.35 -33.41 -21.91
CA GLN A 347 13.23 -33.75 -23.04
C GLN A 347 12.73 -33.07 -24.34
N GLN A 348 12.45 -33.84 -25.40
CA GLN A 348 11.94 -33.33 -26.67
C GLN A 348 10.41 -33.50 -26.84
N HIS A 349 9.69 -33.91 -25.79
CA HIS A 349 8.25 -34.18 -25.88
C HIS A 349 7.44 -33.12 -25.11
N THR A 350 6.51 -32.46 -25.81
CA THR A 350 5.53 -31.57 -25.17
C THR A 350 4.53 -32.40 -24.38
N LEU A 351 4.41 -32.14 -23.07
CA LEU A 351 3.47 -32.82 -22.18
C LEU A 351 2.09 -32.19 -22.23
N TYR A 352 2.04 -30.86 -22.16
CA TYR A 352 0.80 -30.10 -22.28
C TYR A 352 1.07 -28.64 -22.64
N GLN A 353 0.03 -27.98 -23.13
CA GLN A 353 0.07 -26.57 -23.53
C GLN A 353 -1.22 -25.86 -23.10
N ARG A 354 -1.07 -24.57 -22.77
CA ARG A 354 -2.16 -23.61 -22.57
C ARG A 354 -2.03 -22.49 -23.59
N GLN A 355 -3.14 -22.11 -24.19
CA GLN A 355 -3.27 -20.93 -25.04
C GLN A 355 -4.30 -19.99 -24.45
N TYR A 356 -3.98 -18.70 -24.44
CA TYR A 356 -4.78 -17.63 -23.86
C TYR A 356 -5.09 -16.61 -24.94
N ASP A 357 -6.37 -16.38 -25.17
CA ASP A 357 -6.85 -15.32 -26.06
C ASP A 357 -7.54 -14.25 -25.23
N TYR A 358 -7.30 -13.00 -25.60
CA TYR A 358 -7.82 -11.83 -24.90
C TYR A 358 -8.60 -10.94 -25.87
N ASP A 359 -9.57 -10.20 -25.34
CA ASP A 359 -10.16 -9.10 -26.07
C ASP A 359 -9.20 -7.90 -26.19
N LYS A 360 -9.66 -6.87 -26.90
CA LYS A 360 -8.87 -5.65 -27.16
C LYS A 360 -8.62 -4.81 -25.90
N THR A 361 -9.43 -4.97 -24.86
CA THR A 361 -9.32 -4.25 -23.58
C THR A 361 -8.47 -4.97 -22.54
N GLY A 362 -8.17 -6.26 -22.72
CA GLY A 362 -7.37 -7.03 -21.76
C GLY A 362 -8.05 -8.23 -21.13
N ASN A 363 -9.37 -8.42 -21.30
CA ASN A 363 -10.06 -9.52 -20.64
C ASN A 363 -9.76 -10.84 -21.34
N LEU A 364 -9.47 -11.89 -20.57
CA LEU A 364 -9.28 -13.23 -21.09
C LEU A 364 -10.61 -13.73 -21.66
N THR A 365 -10.71 -14.02 -22.95
CA THR A 365 -11.94 -14.52 -23.60
C THR A 365 -11.92 -16.03 -23.80
N ARG A 366 -10.73 -16.62 -23.89
CA ARG A 366 -10.56 -18.07 -24.08
C ARG A 366 -9.29 -18.59 -23.41
N LEU A 367 -9.40 -19.76 -22.79
CA LEU A 367 -8.28 -20.59 -22.36
C LEU A 367 -8.44 -21.98 -22.98
N LEU A 368 -7.48 -22.38 -23.82
CA LEU A 368 -7.40 -23.74 -24.34
C LEU A 368 -6.25 -24.47 -23.64
N ASP A 369 -6.58 -25.44 -22.78
CA ASP A 369 -5.65 -26.29 -22.07
C ASP A 369 -5.74 -27.73 -22.62
N THR A 370 -4.63 -28.29 -23.12
CA THR A 370 -4.64 -29.63 -23.72
C THR A 370 -4.99 -30.75 -22.73
N ARG A 371 -4.90 -30.50 -21.42
CA ARG A 371 -5.30 -31.45 -20.35
C ARG A 371 -6.68 -31.16 -19.80
N LYS A 372 -7.08 -29.89 -19.75
CA LYS A 372 -8.32 -29.45 -19.07
C LYS A 372 -9.42 -29.03 -20.03
N GLY A 373 -9.18 -29.06 -21.33
CA GLY A 373 -10.15 -28.65 -22.34
C GLY A 373 -10.18 -27.13 -22.53
N GLU A 374 -11.32 -26.64 -22.98
CA GLU A 374 -11.48 -25.27 -23.46
C GLU A 374 -12.44 -24.52 -22.55
N HIS A 375 -12.08 -23.28 -22.24
CA HIS A 375 -12.84 -22.36 -21.41
C HIS A 375 -13.15 -21.09 -22.20
N HIS A 376 -14.41 -20.68 -22.22
CA HIS A 376 -14.84 -19.41 -22.78
C HIS A 376 -15.40 -18.49 -21.71
N TYR A 377 -14.94 -17.24 -21.71
CA TYR A 377 -15.34 -16.23 -20.74
C TYR A 377 -16.06 -15.09 -21.44
N HIS A 378 -17.17 -14.65 -20.84
CA HIS A 378 -18.00 -13.57 -21.37
C HIS A 378 -18.19 -12.49 -20.33
N TYR A 379 -18.17 -11.24 -20.78
CA TYR A 379 -18.22 -10.06 -19.92
C TYR A 379 -19.39 -9.16 -20.28
N ASP A 380 -19.85 -8.37 -19.31
CA ASP A 380 -20.72 -7.24 -19.57
C ASP A 380 -19.89 -5.99 -19.99
N PRO A 381 -20.54 -4.86 -20.36
CA PRO A 381 -19.82 -3.64 -20.74
C PRO A 381 -18.95 -3.01 -19.64
N LEU A 382 -19.05 -3.48 -18.38
CA LEU A 382 -18.21 -3.05 -17.26
C LEU A 382 -17.04 -4.01 -17.00
N ALA A 383 -16.78 -4.92 -17.94
CA ALA A 383 -15.78 -5.99 -17.83
C ALA A 383 -16.02 -6.96 -16.66
N ARG A 384 -17.25 -7.08 -16.16
CA ARG A 384 -17.60 -8.06 -15.12
C ARG A 384 -17.93 -9.41 -15.76
N LEU A 385 -17.41 -10.48 -15.18
CA LEU A 385 -17.61 -11.84 -15.70
C LEU A 385 -19.09 -12.24 -15.57
N THR A 386 -19.73 -12.60 -16.69
CA THR A 386 -21.14 -13.03 -16.75
C THR A 386 -21.29 -14.53 -17.03
N ARG A 387 -20.32 -15.15 -17.71
CA ARG A 387 -20.31 -16.59 -18.02
C ARG A 387 -18.89 -17.12 -18.03
N ALA A 388 -18.73 -18.33 -17.51
CA ALA A 388 -17.55 -19.16 -17.73
C ALA A 388 -18.04 -20.54 -18.23
N ASP A 389 -17.77 -20.83 -19.50
CA ASP A 389 -18.19 -22.07 -20.16
C ASP A 389 -17.00 -23.00 -20.32
N HIS A 390 -17.03 -24.15 -19.66
CA HIS A 390 -15.96 -25.13 -19.68
C HIS A 390 -16.38 -26.37 -20.49
N SER A 391 -15.56 -26.82 -21.44
CA SER A 391 -15.95 -27.93 -22.33
C SER A 391 -16.00 -29.31 -21.62
N GLN A 392 -15.19 -29.48 -20.58
CA GLN A 392 -15.14 -30.69 -19.73
C GLN A 392 -15.64 -30.50 -18.28
N ASP A 393 -16.34 -29.41 -17.97
CA ASP A 393 -16.83 -29.13 -16.60
C ASP A 393 -18.15 -28.32 -16.63
N VAL A 394 -18.63 -27.90 -15.46
CA VAL A 394 -19.89 -27.15 -15.31
C VAL A 394 -19.78 -25.77 -15.97
N GLN A 395 -20.86 -25.35 -16.62
CA GLN A 395 -21.01 -23.99 -17.12
C GLN A 395 -21.52 -23.07 -16.01
N GLU A 396 -20.83 -21.98 -15.76
CA GLU A 396 -21.15 -21.04 -14.70
C GLU A 396 -21.82 -19.78 -15.27
N ARG A 397 -22.77 -19.22 -14.51
CA ARG A 397 -23.55 -18.05 -14.89
C ARG A 397 -23.62 -17.08 -13.72
N PHE A 398 -23.38 -15.80 -13.99
CA PHE A 398 -23.25 -14.77 -12.98
C PHE A 398 -24.13 -13.57 -13.32
N GLY A 399 -24.92 -13.13 -12.34
CA GLY A 399 -25.56 -11.83 -12.33
C GLY A 399 -24.73 -10.84 -11.51
N HIS A 400 -24.91 -9.56 -11.79
CA HIS A 400 -24.33 -8.48 -10.98
C HIS A 400 -25.42 -7.44 -10.74
N ASP A 401 -25.57 -7.01 -9.49
CA ASP A 401 -26.42 -5.86 -9.21
C ASP A 401 -25.72 -4.55 -9.68
N PRO A 402 -26.41 -3.40 -9.67
CA PRO A 402 -25.81 -2.14 -10.06
C PRO A 402 -24.56 -1.76 -9.24
N ALA A 403 -24.53 -2.06 -7.93
CA ALA A 403 -23.38 -1.81 -7.04
C ALA A 403 -22.24 -2.84 -7.18
N GLY A 404 -22.33 -3.76 -8.14
CA GLY A 404 -21.28 -4.74 -8.44
C GLY A 404 -21.23 -5.92 -7.48
N ASN A 405 -22.33 -6.23 -6.77
CA ASN A 405 -22.45 -7.45 -5.98
C ASN A 405 -22.68 -8.65 -6.91
N LEU A 406 -21.82 -9.65 -6.78
CA LEU A 406 -21.94 -10.92 -7.50
C LEU A 406 -23.16 -11.72 -7.01
N LEU A 407 -23.99 -12.14 -7.96
CA LEU A 407 -25.17 -12.98 -7.74
C LEU A 407 -25.01 -14.28 -8.54
N MET A 408 -24.99 -15.42 -7.84
CA MET A 408 -24.80 -16.74 -8.45
C MET A 408 -26.11 -17.23 -9.05
N GLN A 409 -26.16 -17.48 -10.36
CA GLN A 409 -27.42 -17.84 -11.05
C GLN A 409 -27.75 -19.33 -10.99
N ASP A 410 -26.86 -20.16 -10.47
CA ASP A 410 -27.11 -21.59 -10.21
C ASP A 410 -27.95 -21.83 -8.94
N ARG A 411 -28.34 -20.77 -8.23
CA ARG A 411 -29.12 -20.81 -7.00
C ARG A 411 -30.52 -20.25 -7.24
N PRO A 412 -31.55 -21.10 -7.42
CA PRO A 412 -32.91 -20.62 -7.61
C PRO A 412 -33.45 -19.99 -6.33
N GLY A 413 -33.96 -18.77 -6.42
CA GLY A 413 -34.62 -18.07 -5.33
C GLY A 413 -34.34 -16.55 -5.36
N PRO A 414 -34.73 -15.82 -4.30
CA PRO A 414 -34.49 -14.39 -4.23
C PRO A 414 -33.01 -14.09 -3.95
N ASP A 415 -32.55 -12.97 -4.49
CA ASP A 415 -31.28 -12.33 -4.16
C ASP A 415 -31.57 -10.99 -3.47
N ILE A 416 -31.11 -10.82 -2.24
CA ILE A 416 -31.32 -9.58 -1.47
C ILE A 416 -29.96 -9.09 -0.96
N VAL A 417 -29.63 -7.86 -1.36
CA VAL A 417 -28.41 -7.15 -0.96
C VAL A 417 -28.80 -5.78 -0.39
N ALA A 418 -28.12 -5.36 0.68
CA ALA A 418 -28.27 -4.02 1.25
C ALA A 418 -26.91 -3.50 1.75
N GLY A 419 -26.47 -2.33 1.27
CA GLY A 419 -25.17 -1.76 1.64
C GLY A 419 -24.01 -2.69 1.31
N ASN A 420 -24.08 -3.38 0.16
CA ASN A 420 -23.18 -4.48 -0.25
C ASN A 420 -23.18 -5.74 0.64
N ARG A 421 -24.00 -5.81 1.71
CA ARG A 421 -24.20 -7.02 2.52
C ARG A 421 -25.17 -7.96 1.80
N LEU A 422 -24.71 -9.16 1.44
CA LEU A 422 -25.57 -10.18 0.85
C LEU A 422 -26.39 -10.80 1.98
N MET A 423 -27.71 -10.61 1.97
CA MET A 423 -28.62 -11.08 3.03
C MET A 423 -29.24 -12.42 2.69
N ILE A 424 -29.68 -12.59 1.43
CA ILE A 424 -30.31 -13.82 0.93
C ILE A 424 -29.80 -14.08 -0.49
N GLN A 425 -29.52 -15.35 -0.79
CA GLN A 425 -29.28 -15.85 -2.15
C GLN A 425 -29.77 -17.30 -2.25
N GLY A 426 -30.85 -17.51 -2.99
CA GLY A 426 -31.51 -18.82 -3.05
C GLY A 426 -32.04 -19.25 -1.68
N ASP A 427 -31.59 -20.39 -1.17
CA ASP A 427 -31.92 -20.90 0.17
C ASP A 427 -30.94 -20.45 1.27
N HIS A 428 -29.87 -19.73 0.91
CA HIS A 428 -28.84 -19.28 1.84
C HIS A 428 -29.23 -17.93 2.44
N HIS A 429 -29.15 -17.86 3.78
CA HIS A 429 -29.40 -16.66 4.56
C HIS A 429 -28.15 -16.28 5.34
N TYR A 430 -27.82 -15.01 5.34
CA TYR A 430 -26.58 -14.47 5.87
C TYR A 430 -26.90 -13.41 6.93
N ASP A 431 -26.41 -13.65 8.15
CA ASP A 431 -26.56 -12.73 9.27
C ASP A 431 -25.22 -12.04 9.56
N TYR A 432 -25.25 -10.72 9.73
CA TYR A 432 -24.08 -9.90 10.03
C TYR A 432 -24.18 -9.34 11.45
N ASP A 433 -23.02 -9.11 12.08
CA ASP A 433 -22.97 -8.33 13.32
C ASP A 433 -23.17 -6.82 13.07
N ALA A 434 -23.19 -6.06 14.17
CA ALA A 434 -23.35 -4.61 14.15
C ALA A 434 -22.24 -3.86 13.37
N PHE A 435 -21.12 -4.52 13.06
CA PHE A 435 -20.00 -3.95 12.32
C PHE A 435 -19.86 -4.50 10.90
N GLY A 436 -20.84 -5.27 10.42
CA GLY A 436 -20.86 -5.81 9.07
C GLY A 436 -20.04 -7.08 8.88
N ASN A 437 -19.61 -7.78 9.93
CA ASN A 437 -18.94 -9.07 9.78
C ASN A 437 -19.98 -10.19 9.66
N LEU A 438 -19.83 -11.09 8.69
CA LEU A 438 -20.73 -12.24 8.55
C LEU A 438 -20.57 -13.18 9.75
N ILE A 439 -21.60 -13.30 10.60
CA ILE A 439 -21.59 -14.14 11.81
C ILE A 439 -22.34 -15.46 11.66
N ARG A 440 -23.26 -15.56 10.69
CA ARG A 440 -23.99 -16.80 10.46
C ARG A 440 -24.38 -16.98 9.00
N GLN A 441 -24.19 -18.20 8.49
CA GLN A 441 -24.79 -18.67 7.25
C GLN A 441 -25.78 -19.79 7.57
N ARG A 442 -27.03 -19.67 7.14
CA ARG A 442 -28.09 -20.66 7.35
C ARG A 442 -28.62 -21.15 6.00
N ARG A 443 -28.79 -22.46 5.84
CA ARG A 443 -29.31 -23.07 4.61
C ARG A 443 -30.14 -24.33 4.86
N GLY A 444 -30.73 -24.88 3.80
CA GLY A 444 -31.53 -26.10 3.86
C GLY A 444 -32.91 -25.92 4.50
N ARG A 445 -33.67 -27.03 4.58
CA ARG A 445 -35.06 -27.01 5.03
C ARG A 445 -35.18 -26.47 6.45
N GLY A 446 -35.93 -25.39 6.62
CA GLY A 446 -36.14 -24.75 7.93
C GLY A 446 -34.88 -24.13 8.52
N HIS A 447 -33.86 -23.82 7.71
CA HIS A 447 -32.61 -23.17 8.13
C HIS A 447 -31.81 -23.97 9.18
N GLN A 448 -31.88 -25.31 9.11
CA GLN A 448 -31.26 -26.20 10.09
C GLN A 448 -29.74 -26.34 9.91
N LEU A 449 -29.19 -26.10 8.72
CA LEU A 449 -27.76 -26.16 8.49
C LEU A 449 -27.17 -24.78 8.76
N VAL A 450 -26.48 -24.65 9.90
CA VAL A 450 -25.95 -23.36 10.39
C VAL A 450 -24.44 -23.42 10.51
N THR A 451 -23.75 -22.51 9.83
CA THR A 451 -22.34 -22.21 10.07
C THR A 451 -22.26 -20.89 10.84
N GLU A 452 -21.53 -20.86 11.95
CA GLU A 452 -21.32 -19.67 12.77
C GLU A 452 -19.86 -19.21 12.73
N TYR A 453 -19.66 -17.90 12.74
CA TYR A 453 -18.35 -17.23 12.69
C TYR A 453 -18.21 -16.31 13.90
N ARG A 454 -17.01 -16.26 14.49
CA ARG A 454 -16.68 -15.40 15.64
C ARG A 454 -15.47 -14.53 15.32
N TYR A 455 -15.53 -13.25 15.68
CA TYR A 455 -14.48 -12.27 15.42
C TYR A 455 -13.93 -11.66 16.70
N ASP A 456 -12.70 -11.16 16.64
CA ASP A 456 -12.15 -10.29 17.67
C ASP A 456 -12.50 -8.81 17.44
N CYS A 457 -12.05 -7.95 18.35
CA CYS A 457 -12.26 -6.50 18.29
C CYS A 457 -11.55 -5.80 17.13
N GLN A 458 -10.77 -6.53 16.32
CA GLN A 458 -10.11 -6.06 15.11
C GLN A 458 -10.74 -6.64 13.85
N HIS A 459 -11.91 -7.27 13.95
CA HIS A 459 -12.64 -7.90 12.85
C HIS A 459 -11.90 -9.10 12.23
N ARG A 460 -10.98 -9.73 12.97
CA ARG A 460 -10.29 -10.96 12.53
C ARG A 460 -11.09 -12.18 12.96
N LEU A 461 -11.29 -13.14 12.05
CA LEU A 461 -12.01 -14.37 12.35
C LEU A 461 -11.22 -15.21 13.37
N ILE A 462 -11.75 -15.40 14.58
CA ILE A 462 -11.08 -16.17 15.65
C ILE A 462 -11.66 -17.56 15.83
N GLY A 463 -12.81 -17.86 15.22
CA GLY A 463 -13.31 -19.22 15.18
C GLY A 463 -14.57 -19.43 14.37
N ILE A 464 -14.85 -20.71 14.10
CA ILE A 464 -16.00 -21.17 13.35
C ILE A 464 -16.66 -22.36 14.06
N THR A 465 -17.93 -22.55 13.77
CA THR A 465 -18.68 -23.76 14.13
C THR A 465 -19.51 -24.20 12.93
N GLN A 466 -19.23 -25.39 12.40
CA GLN A 466 -19.94 -25.97 11.27
C GLN A 466 -21.28 -26.61 11.70
N PRO A 467 -22.19 -26.90 10.75
CA PRO A 467 -23.47 -27.56 11.04
C PRO A 467 -23.35 -28.93 11.71
N ASN A 468 -22.23 -29.64 11.48
CA ASN A 468 -21.93 -30.93 12.08
C ASN A 468 -21.35 -30.82 13.52
N GLY A 469 -21.22 -29.61 14.07
CA GLY A 469 -20.63 -29.34 15.37
C GLY A 469 -19.10 -29.22 15.38
N GLN A 470 -18.42 -29.45 14.25
CA GLN A 470 -16.97 -29.25 14.14
C GLN A 470 -16.62 -27.80 14.39
N THR A 471 -15.54 -27.55 15.14
CA THR A 471 -15.07 -26.20 15.46
C THR A 471 -13.62 -26.00 15.05
N ALA A 472 -13.31 -24.76 14.67
CA ALA A 472 -11.94 -24.31 14.54
C ALA A 472 -11.73 -22.98 15.23
N SER A 473 -10.48 -22.72 15.62
CA SER A 473 -10.06 -21.44 16.19
C SER A 473 -8.76 -20.96 15.56
N TYR A 474 -8.56 -19.64 15.54
CA TYR A 474 -7.45 -18.98 14.86
C TYR A 474 -6.78 -17.97 15.79
N ARG A 475 -5.46 -17.81 15.65
CA ARG A 475 -4.67 -16.79 16.37
C ARG A 475 -3.84 -15.97 15.40
N TYR A 476 -3.54 -14.74 15.81
CA TYR A 476 -2.88 -13.74 14.97
C TYR A 476 -1.76 -13.05 15.72
N ASP A 477 -0.80 -12.54 14.96
CA ASP A 477 0.28 -11.70 15.50
C ASP A 477 -0.10 -10.20 15.53
N PRO A 478 0.82 -9.33 16.01
CA PRO A 478 0.63 -7.86 16.01
C PRO A 478 0.28 -7.21 14.67
N PHE A 479 0.63 -7.82 13.53
CA PHE A 479 0.32 -7.36 12.18
C PHE A 479 -0.94 -8.01 11.60
N GLY A 480 -1.67 -8.79 12.39
CA GLY A 480 -2.86 -9.52 11.96
C GLY A 480 -2.57 -10.69 11.03
N ARG A 481 -1.33 -11.20 10.99
CA ARG A 481 -0.99 -12.43 10.26
C ARG A 481 -1.44 -13.63 11.07
N ARG A 482 -2.12 -14.59 10.45
CA ARG A 482 -2.55 -15.79 11.15
C ARG A 482 -1.34 -16.65 11.52
N ILE A 483 -1.10 -16.85 12.81
CA ILE A 483 0.05 -17.62 13.34
C ILE A 483 -0.33 -19.04 13.75
N SER A 484 -1.60 -19.32 13.99
CA SER A 484 -2.04 -20.68 14.21
C SER A 484 -3.50 -20.90 13.84
N LYS A 485 -3.83 -22.17 13.58
CA LYS A 485 -5.20 -22.69 13.60
C LYS A 485 -5.28 -23.96 14.42
N THR A 486 -6.39 -24.16 15.11
CA THR A 486 -6.67 -25.40 15.85
C THR A 486 -8.00 -25.97 15.37
N VAL A 487 -7.99 -27.20 14.86
CA VAL A 487 -9.15 -27.95 14.37
C VAL A 487 -9.18 -29.29 15.08
N ASP A 488 -10.29 -29.64 15.73
CA ASP A 488 -10.46 -30.92 16.45
C ASP A 488 -9.27 -31.24 17.40
N GLY A 489 -8.78 -30.22 18.11
CA GLY A 489 -7.66 -30.32 19.05
C GLY A 489 -6.26 -30.37 18.40
N LYS A 490 -6.14 -30.44 17.07
CA LYS A 490 -4.87 -30.40 16.35
C LYS A 490 -4.52 -28.97 15.96
N THR A 491 -3.33 -28.53 16.36
CA THR A 491 -2.85 -27.17 16.05
C THR A 491 -1.83 -27.19 14.92
N THR A 492 -2.04 -26.32 13.94
CA THR A 492 -1.08 -25.98 12.90
C THR A 492 -0.60 -24.55 13.14
N GLU A 493 0.71 -24.39 13.22
CA GLU A 493 1.38 -23.09 13.35
C GLU A 493 1.88 -22.60 11.99
N PHE A 494 1.91 -21.29 11.82
CA PHE A 494 2.23 -20.62 10.55
C PHE A 494 3.41 -19.67 10.72
N PHE A 495 4.27 -19.62 9.70
CA PHE A 495 5.44 -18.75 9.64
C PHE A 495 5.36 -17.80 8.45
N TRP A 496 5.82 -16.56 8.60
CA TRP A 496 5.62 -15.46 7.66
C TRP A 496 6.95 -14.80 7.28
N GLN A 497 7.02 -14.33 6.04
CA GLN A 497 8.05 -13.44 5.49
C GLN A 497 7.34 -12.18 5.01
N GLY A 498 7.44 -11.07 5.75
CA GLY A 498 6.55 -9.92 5.50
C GLY A 498 5.09 -10.35 5.49
N ASP A 499 4.39 -10.16 4.35
CA ASP A 499 3.00 -10.57 4.14
C ASP A 499 2.81 -11.92 3.43
N LYS A 500 3.88 -12.70 3.21
CA LYS A 500 3.83 -14.03 2.59
C LYS A 500 3.90 -15.14 3.63
N LEU A 501 2.99 -16.11 3.55
CA LEU A 501 3.02 -17.31 4.37
C LEU A 501 4.11 -18.25 3.84
N VAL A 502 5.19 -18.47 4.59
CA VAL A 502 6.35 -19.22 4.11
C VAL A 502 6.53 -20.59 4.76
N ALA A 503 5.86 -20.87 5.89
CA ALA A 503 5.84 -22.23 6.42
C ALA A 503 4.58 -22.54 7.21
N GLU A 504 4.25 -23.83 7.30
CA GLU A 504 3.31 -24.39 8.25
C GLU A 504 3.95 -25.57 8.99
N HIS A 505 3.63 -25.72 10.27
CA HIS A 505 4.17 -26.77 11.11
C HIS A 505 3.09 -27.34 12.05
N HIS A 506 3.04 -28.66 12.15
CA HIS A 506 2.34 -29.39 13.20
C HIS A 506 3.08 -30.70 13.49
N ALA A 507 2.66 -31.43 14.53
CA ALA A 507 3.38 -32.59 15.08
C ALA A 507 3.88 -33.60 14.03
N ASP A 508 3.11 -33.84 12.97
CA ASP A 508 3.39 -34.87 11.97
C ASP A 508 3.90 -34.31 10.63
N ARG A 509 3.95 -32.99 10.44
CA ARG A 509 4.27 -32.40 9.13
C ARG A 509 4.85 -30.99 9.25
N HIS A 510 5.92 -30.76 8.49
CA HIS A 510 6.44 -29.43 8.18
C HIS A 510 6.37 -29.19 6.67
N ARG A 511 5.95 -27.98 6.29
CA ARG A 511 5.97 -27.52 4.90
C ARG A 511 6.47 -26.10 4.82
N SER A 512 7.22 -25.80 3.78
CA SER A 512 7.60 -24.44 3.41
C SER A 512 7.12 -24.08 2.02
N TYR A 513 6.71 -22.82 1.82
CA TYR A 513 6.23 -22.28 0.55
C TYR A 513 7.22 -21.24 0.03
N LEU A 514 7.76 -21.49 -1.15
CA LEU A 514 8.65 -20.57 -1.84
C LEU A 514 7.86 -19.80 -2.88
N TYR A 515 8.19 -18.53 -3.06
CA TYR A 515 7.54 -17.64 -4.02
C TYR A 515 8.56 -17.08 -5.00
N GLU A 516 8.09 -16.68 -6.18
CA GLU A 516 8.86 -15.83 -7.08
C GLU A 516 9.31 -14.55 -6.32
N PRO A 517 10.55 -14.06 -6.51
CA PRO A 517 10.99 -12.82 -5.90
C PRO A 517 10.01 -11.66 -6.15
N ASP A 518 9.77 -10.85 -5.12
CA ASP A 518 8.85 -9.68 -5.16
C ASP A 518 7.42 -9.99 -5.66
N SER A 519 6.94 -11.22 -5.46
CA SER A 519 5.66 -11.70 -5.96
C SER A 519 4.97 -12.64 -4.95
N PHE A 520 3.66 -12.83 -5.14
CA PHE A 520 2.83 -13.83 -4.44
C PHE A 520 2.62 -15.11 -5.26
N ARG A 521 3.23 -15.21 -6.43
CA ARG A 521 3.20 -16.41 -7.28
C ARG A 521 4.06 -17.51 -6.66
N PRO A 522 3.50 -18.68 -6.31
CA PRO A 522 4.26 -19.73 -5.65
C PRO A 522 5.19 -20.43 -6.64
N LEU A 523 6.43 -20.66 -6.22
CA LEU A 523 7.51 -21.26 -7.02
C LEU A 523 7.69 -22.75 -6.70
N ALA A 524 7.77 -23.09 -5.41
CA ALA A 524 7.92 -24.46 -4.95
C ALA A 524 7.27 -24.69 -3.57
N LEU A 525 6.80 -25.91 -3.35
CA LEU A 525 6.40 -26.45 -2.06
C LEU A 525 7.51 -27.38 -1.56
N LEU A 526 7.96 -27.18 -0.33
CA LEU A 526 8.92 -28.05 0.34
C LEU A 526 8.18 -28.87 1.39
N GLU A 527 8.37 -30.19 1.41
CA GLU A 527 7.81 -31.08 2.43
C GLU A 527 8.93 -31.83 3.16
N GLY A 528 8.90 -31.82 4.49
CA GLY A 528 10.01 -32.31 5.34
C GLY A 528 10.57 -31.19 6.21
N PHE A 529 11.32 -31.54 7.27
CA PHE A 529 11.89 -30.56 8.20
C PHE A 529 13.40 -30.48 8.01
N GLY A 530 13.87 -29.33 7.52
CA GLY A 530 15.29 -29.04 7.39
C GLY A 530 16.01 -29.76 6.25
N PRO A 531 17.34 -29.52 6.09
CA PRO A 531 18.03 -29.77 4.83
C PRO A 531 18.08 -31.22 4.36
N GLU A 532 18.11 -32.19 5.28
CA GLU A 532 18.30 -33.61 4.97
C GLU A 532 16.98 -34.30 4.54
N ASP A 533 15.85 -33.89 5.13
CA ASP A 533 14.55 -34.55 4.91
C ASP A 533 13.67 -33.84 3.87
N THR A 534 14.05 -32.62 3.47
CA THR A 534 13.23 -31.77 2.61
C THR A 534 13.14 -32.28 1.17
N LYS A 535 11.91 -32.39 0.67
CA LYS A 535 11.60 -32.76 -0.71
C LYS A 535 10.90 -31.60 -1.43
N PRO A 536 11.43 -31.15 -2.57
CA PRO A 536 10.81 -30.07 -3.34
C PRO A 536 9.74 -30.59 -4.31
N PHE A 537 8.68 -29.80 -4.48
CA PHE A 537 7.66 -29.93 -5.50
C PHE A 537 7.47 -28.59 -6.19
N HIS A 538 7.31 -28.58 -7.51
CA HIS A 538 7.31 -27.36 -8.31
C HIS A 538 5.90 -26.98 -8.74
N TYR A 539 5.53 -25.72 -8.53
CA TYR A 539 4.23 -25.21 -8.96
C TYR A 539 4.24 -24.92 -10.47
N GLN A 540 3.20 -25.40 -11.15
CA GLN A 540 2.87 -25.07 -12.53
C GLN A 540 1.64 -24.15 -12.50
N LEU A 541 1.82 -22.90 -12.94
CA LEU A 541 0.85 -21.84 -12.76
C LEU A 541 0.11 -21.50 -14.06
N ASP A 542 -1.06 -20.89 -13.95
CA ASP A 542 -1.72 -20.19 -15.06
C ASP A 542 -1.20 -18.73 -15.21
N HIS A 543 -1.85 -17.96 -16.09
CA HIS A 543 -1.55 -16.56 -16.36
C HIS A 543 -1.75 -15.63 -15.15
N LEU A 544 -2.57 -16.01 -14.17
CA LEU A 544 -2.76 -15.28 -12.91
C LEU A 544 -1.80 -15.72 -11.81
N GLY A 545 -0.96 -16.73 -12.05
CA GLY A 545 -0.15 -17.32 -10.99
C GLY A 545 -0.91 -18.28 -10.07
N THR A 546 -2.07 -18.78 -10.49
CA THR A 546 -2.83 -19.80 -9.74
C THR A 546 -2.20 -21.17 -9.92
N PRO A 547 -1.95 -21.94 -8.85
CA PRO A 547 -1.53 -23.33 -8.94
C PRO A 547 -2.49 -24.20 -9.74
N GLN A 548 -2.08 -24.64 -10.93
CA GLN A 548 -2.84 -25.60 -11.74
C GLN A 548 -2.37 -27.04 -11.50
N GLU A 549 -1.06 -27.23 -11.33
CA GLU A 549 -0.44 -28.50 -10.95
C GLU A 549 0.73 -28.30 -9.98
N LEU A 550 1.07 -29.37 -9.25
CA LEU A 550 2.37 -29.55 -8.60
C LEU A 550 3.05 -30.78 -9.20
N THR A 551 4.34 -30.65 -9.50
CA THR A 551 5.18 -31.73 -10.04
C THR A 551 6.34 -32.06 -9.12
N ASN A 552 6.73 -33.32 -9.05
CA ASN A 552 7.96 -33.72 -8.37
C ASN A 552 9.20 -33.45 -9.26
N PRO A 553 10.44 -33.63 -8.76
CA PRO A 553 11.65 -33.35 -9.55
C PRO A 553 11.79 -34.21 -10.82
N LYS A 554 11.11 -35.36 -10.89
CA LYS A 554 11.07 -36.23 -12.09
C LYS A 554 10.04 -35.80 -13.13
N GLY A 555 9.29 -34.72 -12.86
CA GLY A 555 8.24 -34.20 -13.74
C GLY A 555 6.88 -34.90 -13.60
N GLU A 556 6.71 -35.79 -12.63
CA GLU A 556 5.42 -36.44 -12.40
C GLU A 556 4.47 -35.45 -11.70
N ILE A 557 3.24 -35.35 -12.20
CA ILE A 557 2.18 -34.59 -11.56
C ILE A 557 1.74 -35.32 -10.29
N VAL A 558 1.82 -34.63 -9.15
CA VAL A 558 1.46 -35.13 -7.82
C VAL A 558 0.22 -34.44 -7.25
N TRP A 559 -0.20 -33.32 -7.85
CA TRP A 559 -1.46 -32.64 -7.57
C TRP A 559 -1.92 -31.87 -8.81
N SER A 560 -3.23 -31.88 -9.11
CA SER A 560 -3.84 -31.21 -10.27
C SER A 560 -5.31 -30.90 -9.95
N ALA A 561 -5.74 -29.67 -10.21
CA ALA A 561 -7.08 -29.18 -9.86
C ALA A 561 -7.79 -28.49 -11.02
N HIS A 562 -9.11 -28.62 -11.10
CA HIS A 562 -9.99 -27.78 -11.88
C HIS A 562 -10.62 -26.72 -10.97
N TYR A 563 -10.64 -25.47 -11.43
CA TYR A 563 -11.19 -24.35 -10.69
C TYR A 563 -12.47 -23.84 -11.34
N ARG A 564 -13.43 -23.46 -10.50
CA ARG A 564 -14.49 -22.52 -10.84
C ARG A 564 -13.92 -21.12 -11.03
N ALA A 565 -14.64 -20.27 -11.75
CA ALA A 565 -14.16 -18.94 -12.11
C ALA A 565 -13.76 -18.06 -10.90
N TYR A 566 -14.44 -18.24 -9.76
CA TYR A 566 -14.17 -17.52 -8.51
C TYR A 566 -13.26 -18.28 -7.53
N GLY A 567 -12.55 -19.32 -7.98
CA GLY A 567 -11.44 -19.93 -7.27
C GLY A 567 -11.77 -21.15 -6.41
N GLU A 568 -13.03 -21.57 -6.35
CA GLU A 568 -13.40 -22.86 -5.74
C GLU A 568 -12.82 -24.00 -6.59
N ILE A 569 -12.28 -25.04 -5.94
CA ILE A 569 -11.88 -26.25 -6.67
C ILE A 569 -13.13 -27.07 -6.99
N ALA A 570 -13.44 -27.22 -8.28
CA ALA A 570 -14.55 -28.05 -8.75
C ALA A 570 -14.23 -29.54 -8.62
N ARG A 571 -12.99 -29.94 -8.99
CA ARG A 571 -12.50 -31.32 -8.85
C ARG A 571 -10.97 -31.39 -8.81
N LEU A 572 -10.45 -32.49 -8.27
CA LEU A 572 -9.03 -32.83 -8.29
C LEU A 572 -8.80 -34.03 -9.21
N ASP A 573 -7.94 -33.88 -10.22
CA ASP A 573 -7.53 -35.01 -11.07
C ASP A 573 -6.47 -35.87 -10.38
N VAL A 574 -5.60 -35.24 -9.59
CA VAL A 574 -4.50 -35.88 -8.87
C VAL A 574 -4.41 -35.29 -7.47
N ARG A 575 -4.25 -36.15 -6.47
CA ARG A 575 -4.10 -35.77 -5.06
C ARG A 575 -3.14 -36.71 -4.31
N LYS A 576 -1.92 -36.88 -4.83
CA LYS A 576 -0.86 -37.62 -4.13
C LYS A 576 -0.30 -36.81 -2.97
N ILE A 577 -0.25 -35.49 -3.13
CA ILE A 577 0.02 -34.52 -2.07
C ILE A 577 -1.14 -33.53 -1.98
N ASP A 578 -1.36 -33.00 -0.79
CA ASP A 578 -2.33 -31.91 -0.57
C ASP A 578 -1.69 -30.54 -0.82
N ASN A 579 -2.43 -29.58 -1.37
CA ASN A 579 -1.97 -28.21 -1.62
C ASN A 579 -3.02 -27.20 -1.12
N PRO A 580 -2.69 -26.37 -0.12
CA PRO A 580 -3.62 -25.37 0.40
C PRO A 580 -3.57 -24.03 -0.36
N LEU A 581 -2.53 -23.73 -1.15
CA LEU A 581 -2.47 -22.46 -1.87
C LEU A 581 -3.52 -22.40 -2.99
N ARG A 582 -4.16 -21.24 -3.16
CA ARG A 582 -5.21 -20.97 -4.16
C ARG A 582 -4.78 -19.79 -5.05
N PHE A 583 -5.64 -18.82 -5.31
CA PHE A 583 -5.21 -17.56 -5.94
C PHE A 583 -4.07 -16.92 -5.14
N GLN A 584 -3.32 -16.04 -5.77
CA GLN A 584 -2.19 -15.35 -5.13
C GLN A 584 -2.62 -14.77 -3.76
N GLY A 585 -1.85 -15.07 -2.71
CA GLY A 585 -2.13 -14.64 -1.33
C GLY A 585 -3.10 -15.51 -0.54
N GLN A 586 -3.77 -16.49 -1.16
CA GLN A 586 -4.83 -17.27 -0.54
C GLN A 586 -4.36 -18.65 -0.03
N TYR A 587 -4.80 -18.99 1.19
CA TYR A 587 -4.64 -20.30 1.81
C TYR A 587 -6.03 -20.92 2.09
N PHE A 588 -6.28 -22.12 1.58
CA PHE A 588 -7.54 -22.85 1.77
C PHE A 588 -7.62 -23.55 3.12
N ASP A 589 -8.69 -23.25 3.86
CA ASP A 589 -9.05 -23.89 5.12
C ASP A 589 -10.17 -24.91 4.90
N ALA A 590 -9.79 -26.19 4.85
CA ALA A 590 -10.74 -27.29 4.65
C ALA A 590 -11.85 -27.33 5.71
N GLU A 591 -11.55 -26.88 6.93
CA GLU A 591 -12.51 -26.82 8.04
C GLU A 591 -13.58 -25.72 7.88
N SER A 592 -13.46 -24.83 6.90
CA SER A 592 -14.45 -23.77 6.67
C SER A 592 -14.91 -23.67 5.23
N GLY A 593 -14.12 -24.19 4.28
CA GLY A 593 -14.29 -23.91 2.84
C GLY A 593 -13.79 -22.52 2.44
N LEU A 594 -13.34 -21.70 3.39
CA LEU A 594 -12.86 -20.34 3.15
C LEU A 594 -11.40 -20.33 2.72
N HIS A 595 -11.05 -19.25 2.03
CA HIS A 595 -9.68 -18.92 1.70
C HIS A 595 -9.22 -17.79 2.62
N TYR A 596 -8.30 -18.07 3.53
CA TYR A 596 -7.62 -17.03 4.28
C TYR A 596 -6.77 -16.19 3.32
N ASN A 597 -7.06 -14.89 3.24
CA ASN A 597 -6.42 -13.95 2.33
C ASN A 597 -5.87 -12.75 3.11
N ARG A 598 -4.78 -12.99 3.84
CA ARG A 598 -3.99 -12.06 4.68
C ARG A 598 -4.79 -11.18 5.66
N HIS A 599 -5.53 -10.19 5.18
CA HIS A 599 -6.36 -9.30 5.98
C HIS A 599 -7.82 -9.72 6.10
N ARG A 600 -8.31 -10.59 5.20
CA ARG A 600 -9.72 -11.01 5.17
C ARG A 600 -9.87 -12.51 4.88
N TYR A 601 -11.07 -13.03 5.10
CA TYR A 601 -11.46 -14.38 4.67
C TYR A 601 -12.37 -14.27 3.46
N TYR A 602 -11.96 -14.93 2.37
CA TYR A 602 -12.68 -15.01 1.11
C TYR A 602 -13.51 -16.28 1.04
N ASN A 603 -14.77 -16.14 0.65
CA ASN A 603 -15.65 -17.27 0.37
C ASN A 603 -15.77 -17.47 -1.15
N PRO A 604 -15.11 -18.50 -1.73
CA PRO A 604 -15.13 -18.74 -3.17
C PRO A 604 -16.51 -19.17 -3.69
N ASP A 605 -17.34 -19.77 -2.83
CA ASP A 605 -18.71 -20.24 -3.16
C ASP A 605 -19.66 -19.08 -3.52
N ILE A 606 -19.39 -17.87 -3.02
CA ILE A 606 -20.15 -16.64 -3.32
C ILE A 606 -19.29 -15.50 -3.85
N GLY A 607 -18.01 -15.76 -4.15
CA GLY A 607 -17.08 -14.80 -4.75
C GLY A 607 -16.87 -13.50 -3.96
N ARG A 608 -16.93 -13.53 -2.62
CA ARG A 608 -16.80 -12.32 -1.78
C ARG A 608 -16.12 -12.55 -0.43
N TYR A 609 -15.70 -11.47 0.20
CA TYR A 609 -15.17 -11.48 1.56
C TYR A 609 -16.27 -11.55 2.62
N LEU A 610 -15.93 -12.07 3.81
CA LEU A 610 -16.83 -12.15 4.96
C LEU A 610 -16.98 -10.82 5.72
N THR A 611 -16.01 -9.94 5.60
CA THR A 611 -15.93 -8.67 6.32
C THR A 611 -15.75 -7.51 5.33
N PRO A 612 -16.22 -6.30 5.68
CA PRO A 612 -15.99 -5.12 4.86
C PRO A 612 -14.50 -4.80 4.77
N ASP A 613 -14.08 -4.19 3.67
CA ASP A 613 -12.70 -3.79 3.46
C ASP A 613 -12.22 -2.83 4.56
N PRO A 614 -11.16 -3.18 5.32
CA PRO A 614 -10.67 -2.33 6.41
C PRO A 614 -10.00 -1.05 5.91
N VAL A 615 -9.65 -0.93 4.62
CA VAL A 615 -9.18 0.34 4.01
C VAL A 615 -10.31 1.14 3.34
N LYS A 616 -11.57 0.70 3.49
CA LYS A 616 -12.79 1.44 3.12
C LYS A 616 -12.78 1.80 1.64
N LEU A 617 -13.06 3.06 1.27
CA LEU A 617 -13.11 3.50 -0.13
C LEU A 617 -11.80 3.26 -0.90
N ALA A 618 -10.65 3.16 -0.22
CA ALA A 618 -9.38 2.86 -0.90
C ALA A 618 -9.35 1.43 -1.49
N GLY A 619 -10.10 0.49 -0.92
CA GLY A 619 -10.30 -0.85 -1.47
C GLY A 619 -11.41 -0.92 -2.53
N GLY A 620 -12.11 0.19 -2.78
CA GLY A 620 -13.19 0.33 -3.75
C GLY A 620 -14.55 0.65 -3.13
N ILE A 621 -15.53 0.96 -3.98
CA ILE A 621 -16.91 1.32 -3.59
C ILE A 621 -17.65 0.13 -2.96
N ASN A 622 -17.48 -1.08 -3.51
CA ASN A 622 -18.04 -2.30 -2.96
C ASN A 622 -17.07 -2.93 -1.95
N THR A 623 -17.40 -2.82 -0.67
CA THR A 623 -16.52 -3.22 0.45
C THR A 623 -16.38 -4.73 0.66
N TYR A 624 -17.20 -5.57 0.03
CA TYR A 624 -17.13 -7.03 0.17
C TYR A 624 -16.58 -7.74 -1.08
N ARG A 625 -16.38 -7.00 -2.18
CA ARG A 625 -15.92 -7.55 -3.45
C ARG A 625 -14.50 -8.11 -3.34
N TYR A 626 -14.24 -9.24 -3.99
CA TYR A 626 -12.89 -9.78 -4.16
C TYR A 626 -12.08 -8.95 -5.16
N VAL A 627 -12.47 -8.99 -6.44
CA VAL A 627 -11.85 -8.23 -7.53
C VAL A 627 -12.91 -7.81 -8.55
N PRO A 628 -12.64 -6.82 -9.44
CA PRO A 628 -13.57 -6.46 -10.52
C PRO A 628 -13.85 -7.62 -11.48
N ASN A 629 -12.81 -8.42 -11.79
CA ASN A 629 -12.92 -9.59 -12.67
C ASN A 629 -11.87 -10.67 -12.28
N PRO A 630 -12.30 -11.88 -11.86
CA PRO A 630 -11.39 -12.91 -11.34
C PRO A 630 -10.49 -13.56 -12.40
N THR A 631 -10.74 -13.34 -13.70
CA THR A 631 -9.90 -13.91 -14.78
C THR A 631 -8.69 -13.05 -15.14
N GLY A 632 -8.65 -11.80 -14.67
CA GLY A 632 -7.58 -10.83 -14.98
C GLY A 632 -6.98 -10.12 -13.76
N TRP A 633 -7.60 -10.25 -12.59
CA TRP A 633 -7.25 -9.51 -11.39
C TRP A 633 -7.06 -10.44 -10.19
N VAL A 634 -6.21 -10.00 -9.26
CA VAL A 634 -5.94 -10.69 -7.99
C VAL A 634 -5.93 -9.68 -6.84
N ASP A 635 -6.15 -10.16 -5.62
CA ASP A 635 -6.00 -9.36 -4.40
C ASP A 635 -5.21 -10.17 -3.36
N PRO A 636 -3.87 -10.17 -3.41
CA PRO A 636 -3.05 -11.03 -2.55
C PRO A 636 -3.02 -10.62 -1.08
N LEU A 637 -3.47 -9.41 -0.76
CA LEU A 637 -3.50 -8.89 0.61
C LEU A 637 -4.90 -8.94 1.21
N GLY A 638 -5.93 -9.13 0.39
CA GLY A 638 -7.30 -8.92 0.83
C GLY A 638 -7.59 -7.46 1.12
N LEU A 639 -7.04 -6.50 0.36
CA LEU A 639 -7.22 -5.05 0.57
C LEU A 639 -7.29 -4.24 -0.72
N ASN A 640 -6.45 -4.58 -1.71
CA ASN A 640 -6.30 -3.79 -2.92
C ASN A 640 -6.10 -4.75 -4.10
N THR A 641 -6.93 -4.57 -5.11
CA THR A 641 -6.91 -5.42 -6.30
C THR A 641 -5.84 -4.91 -7.26
N CYS A 642 -5.06 -5.81 -7.85
CA CYS A 642 -4.14 -5.46 -8.93
C CYS A 642 -4.38 -6.36 -10.16
N PRO A 643 -4.05 -5.89 -11.37
CA PRO A 643 -4.03 -6.75 -12.55
C PRO A 643 -3.02 -7.89 -12.36
N GLY A 644 -3.43 -9.12 -12.63
CA GLY A 644 -2.65 -10.33 -12.28
C GLY A 644 -1.35 -10.52 -13.06
N THR A 645 -1.17 -9.86 -14.21
CA THR A 645 -0.07 -10.12 -15.15
C THR A 645 1.25 -9.42 -14.81
N ASP A 646 1.22 -8.28 -14.10
CA ASP A 646 2.44 -7.53 -13.75
C ASP A 646 2.99 -7.87 -12.35
N GLY A 647 2.33 -8.83 -11.68
CA GLY A 647 2.53 -9.13 -10.27
C GLY A 647 2.07 -7.95 -9.42
N CYS A 648 1.36 -8.18 -8.32
CA CYS A 648 1.20 -7.13 -7.31
C CYS A 648 2.58 -6.90 -6.66
N LYS A 649 3.51 -6.26 -7.37
CA LYS A 649 4.85 -5.95 -6.86
C LYS A 649 4.64 -4.99 -5.70
N PRO A 650 5.02 -5.37 -4.46
CA PRO A 650 4.91 -4.46 -3.35
C PRO A 650 5.78 -3.23 -3.65
N ASN A 651 5.18 -2.05 -3.58
CA ASN A 651 5.84 -0.78 -3.84
C ASN A 651 6.89 -0.49 -2.74
N ASN A 652 8.08 -1.07 -2.87
CA ASN A 652 9.25 -0.76 -2.03
C ASN A 652 10.18 0.20 -2.76
N SER A 653 9.68 1.35 -3.21
CA SER A 653 10.48 2.57 -3.38
C SER A 653 9.61 3.71 -3.91
N ALA A 654 9.84 4.91 -3.38
CA ALA A 654 9.45 6.15 -4.02
C ALA A 654 10.24 6.30 -5.33
N GLN A 655 9.76 5.68 -6.41
CA GLN A 655 10.17 6.05 -7.76
C GLN A 655 9.40 7.31 -8.17
N ASN A 656 10.13 8.23 -8.80
CA ASN A 656 9.63 9.53 -9.24
C ASN A 656 8.35 9.39 -10.09
N PRO A 657 7.34 10.25 -9.89
CA PRO A 657 6.04 10.15 -10.53
C PRO A 657 6.10 10.72 -11.96
N ILE A 658 6.70 10.00 -12.91
CA ILE A 658 6.42 10.21 -14.34
C ILE A 658 6.50 8.84 -15.02
N ALA A 659 5.39 8.44 -15.64
CA ALA A 659 5.19 7.24 -16.47
C ALA A 659 4.79 5.93 -15.77
N GLY A 660 3.60 5.93 -15.17
CA GLY A 660 2.70 4.78 -15.14
C GLY A 660 1.32 5.29 -15.54
N VAL A 661 0.77 4.82 -16.66
CA VAL A 661 -0.64 5.02 -16.98
C VAL A 661 -1.41 4.23 -15.93
N GLU A 662 -1.95 4.94 -14.94
CA GLU A 662 -2.75 4.36 -13.86
C GLU A 662 -3.92 3.55 -14.43
N HIS A 663 -4.15 2.39 -13.84
CA HIS A 663 -5.27 1.53 -14.15
C HIS A 663 -6.60 2.23 -13.80
N GLY A 664 -7.48 2.35 -14.80
CA GLY A 664 -8.93 2.17 -14.66
C GLY A 664 -9.77 3.23 -13.95
N GLU A 665 -9.20 4.17 -13.20
CA GLU A 665 -9.95 5.26 -12.56
C GLU A 665 -9.15 6.56 -12.64
N PRO A 666 -9.71 7.69 -13.11
CA PRO A 666 -9.06 8.97 -12.93
C PRO A 666 -8.95 9.24 -11.43
N ALA A 667 -7.72 9.27 -10.91
CA ALA A 667 -7.47 9.66 -9.53
C ALA A 667 -8.21 10.97 -9.24
N LEU A 668 -8.95 11.00 -8.12
CA LEU A 668 -9.56 12.24 -7.60
C LEU A 668 -8.50 13.35 -7.65
N PRO A 669 -8.82 14.57 -8.10
CA PRO A 669 -7.83 15.64 -8.23
C PRO A 669 -7.21 15.92 -6.86
N GLN A 670 -6.00 15.39 -6.68
CA GLN A 670 -5.17 15.59 -5.51
C GLN A 670 -4.24 16.77 -5.83
N LEU A 671 -4.22 17.80 -4.97
CA LEU A 671 -3.11 18.77 -4.96
C LEU A 671 -1.79 17.99 -5.01
N ALA A 672 -0.88 18.36 -5.91
CA ALA A 672 0.42 17.70 -6.03
C ALA A 672 1.07 17.63 -4.64
N ARG A 673 1.76 16.53 -4.30
CA ARG A 673 2.31 16.31 -2.95
C ARG A 673 3.07 17.53 -2.41
N ALA A 674 3.80 18.24 -3.26
CA ALA A 674 4.47 19.50 -2.92
C ALA A 674 3.50 20.63 -2.57
N GLN A 675 2.42 20.83 -3.33
CA GLN A 675 1.37 21.82 -3.05
C GLN A 675 0.58 21.46 -1.78
N ARG A 676 0.25 20.18 -1.58
CA ARG A 676 -0.39 19.69 -0.35
C ARG A 676 0.51 19.92 0.86
N GLN A 677 1.80 19.58 0.76
CA GLN A 677 2.76 19.80 1.84
C GLN A 677 2.96 21.29 2.13
N ALA A 678 3.04 22.13 1.09
CA ALA A 678 3.12 23.58 1.26
C ALA A 678 1.89 24.13 1.99
N ARG A 679 0.68 23.68 1.61
CA ARG A 679 -0.56 24.09 2.28
C ARG A 679 -0.65 23.59 3.72
N ILE A 680 -0.22 22.36 4.00
CA ILE A 680 -0.12 21.82 5.37
C ILE A 680 0.87 22.64 6.20
N ASN A 681 2.02 23.02 5.62
CA ASN A 681 3.02 23.82 6.31
C ASN A 681 2.48 25.23 6.63
N GLU A 682 1.83 25.89 5.66
CA GLU A 682 1.18 27.20 5.83
C GLU A 682 0.12 27.17 6.94
N LEU A 683 -0.79 26.19 6.90
CA LEU A 683 -1.82 26.01 7.93
C LEU A 683 -1.22 25.67 9.30
N GLY A 684 -0.13 24.91 9.31
CA GLY A 684 0.62 24.58 10.53
C GLY A 684 1.22 25.82 11.20
N GLU A 685 1.83 26.72 10.43
CA GLU A 685 2.35 28.00 10.93
C GLU A 685 1.23 28.91 11.45
N ALA A 686 0.14 29.07 10.68
CA ALA A 686 -1.01 29.89 11.10
C ALA A 686 -1.64 29.40 12.40
N ASN A 687 -1.78 28.07 12.56
CA ASN A 687 -2.29 27.45 13.78
C ASN A 687 -1.35 27.63 14.97
N ALA A 688 -0.03 27.51 14.76
CA ALA A 688 0.95 27.73 15.82
C ALA A 688 0.97 29.19 16.28
N HIS A 689 0.93 30.15 15.35
CA HIS A 689 0.83 31.58 15.66
C HIS A 689 -0.41 31.89 16.50
N ARG A 690 -1.59 31.39 16.09
CA ARG A 690 -2.85 31.59 16.83
C ARG A 690 -2.76 31.06 18.26
N ARG A 691 -2.21 29.86 18.47
CA ARG A 691 -2.05 29.27 19.80
C ARG A 691 -1.05 30.02 20.67
N LEU A 692 0.07 30.45 20.09
CA LEU A 692 1.02 31.32 20.78
C LEU A 692 0.34 32.63 21.20
N SER A 693 -0.49 33.23 20.34
CA SER A 693 -1.22 34.46 20.65
C SER A 693 -2.23 34.27 21.80
N GLU A 694 -3.00 33.17 21.76
CA GLU A 694 -3.91 32.78 22.84
C GLU A 694 -3.16 32.57 24.16
N LEU A 695 -2.02 31.87 24.10
CA LEU A 695 -1.20 31.56 25.27
C LEU A 695 -0.59 32.82 25.88
N GLU A 696 -0.05 33.74 25.06
CA GLU A 696 0.57 34.99 25.50
C GLU A 696 -0.44 35.89 26.20
N ARG A 697 -1.65 36.02 25.62
CA ARG A 697 -2.75 36.79 26.23
C ARG A 697 -3.25 36.20 27.55
N SER A 698 -3.17 34.88 27.69
CA SER A 698 -3.66 34.18 28.89
C SER A 698 -2.73 34.28 30.10
N ILE A 699 -1.49 34.77 29.91
CA ILE A 699 -0.45 34.78 30.94
C ILE A 699 0.06 36.22 31.13
N PRO A 700 -0.27 36.89 32.26
CA PRO A 700 0.21 38.24 32.52
C PRO A 700 1.74 38.34 32.47
N GLY A 701 2.25 39.24 31.63
CA GLY A 701 3.69 39.48 31.44
C GLY A 701 4.41 38.50 30.50
N ALA A 702 3.70 37.58 29.84
CA ALA A 702 4.28 36.75 28.81
C ALA A 702 4.58 37.55 27.53
N HIS A 703 5.70 37.25 26.87
CA HIS A 703 6.19 38.04 25.72
C HIS A 703 7.06 37.25 24.74
N PHE A 704 6.63 36.04 24.37
CA PHE A 704 7.35 35.21 23.41
C PHE A 704 7.03 35.58 21.94
N LEU A 705 5.79 35.88 21.56
CA LEU A 705 5.48 36.45 20.25
C LEU A 705 5.95 37.90 20.18
N GLU A 706 5.59 38.71 21.16
CA GLU A 706 5.90 40.15 21.20
C GLU A 706 7.40 40.45 20.96
N LYS A 707 8.30 39.68 21.58
CA LYS A 707 9.75 39.94 21.49
C LYS A 707 10.52 38.96 20.63
N HIS A 708 10.04 37.73 20.46
CA HIS A 708 10.83 36.64 19.90
C HIS A 708 10.12 35.89 18.77
N GLY A 709 8.88 36.27 18.42
CA GLY A 709 8.08 35.54 17.45
C GLY A 709 8.60 35.64 16.03
N ALA A 710 8.24 34.66 15.20
CA ALA A 710 8.63 34.61 13.79
C ALA A 710 8.06 35.75 12.95
N GLN A 711 7.06 36.47 13.45
CA GLN A 711 6.51 37.67 12.83
C GLN A 711 7.35 38.94 13.07
N THR A 712 8.28 38.93 14.04
CA THR A 712 9.23 40.05 14.23
C THR A 712 10.27 40.06 13.12
N LEU A 713 10.90 41.20 12.84
CA LEU A 713 11.89 41.36 11.77
C LEU A 713 13.32 41.28 12.32
N LEU A 714 14.29 40.83 11.52
CA LEU A 714 15.68 40.77 11.95
C LEU A 714 16.22 42.17 12.31
N GLU A 715 15.82 43.19 11.56
CA GLU A 715 16.16 44.60 11.79
C GLU A 715 15.61 45.10 13.13
N SER A 716 14.39 44.68 13.49
CA SER A 716 13.79 45.02 14.79
C SER A 716 14.54 44.38 15.97
N GLN A 717 15.18 43.23 15.77
CA GLN A 717 16.04 42.62 16.78
C GLN A 717 17.37 43.38 16.92
N LEU A 718 17.94 43.90 15.83
CA LEU A 718 19.11 44.76 15.88
C LEU A 718 18.81 46.07 16.64
N GLU A 719 17.67 46.70 16.34
CA GLU A 719 17.26 47.91 17.04
C GLU A 719 17.01 47.64 18.53
N ARG A 720 16.35 46.52 18.85
CA ARG A 720 16.12 46.09 20.24
C ARG A 720 17.41 45.92 21.03
N VAL A 721 18.43 45.29 20.45
CA VAL A 721 19.70 45.04 21.16
C VAL A 721 20.49 46.33 21.43
N ILE A 722 20.28 47.37 20.63
CA ILE A 722 20.94 48.69 20.76
C ILE A 722 20.16 49.60 21.71
N THR A 723 18.85 49.71 21.50
CA THR A 723 18.02 50.79 22.08
C THR A 723 17.06 50.31 23.17
N ALA A 724 16.93 49.00 23.38
CA ALA A 724 15.87 48.38 24.18
C ALA A 724 14.45 48.58 23.63
N ARG A 725 14.30 49.02 22.38
CA ARG A 725 13.00 49.12 21.71
C ARG A 725 12.39 47.75 21.48
N ASN A 726 11.15 47.57 21.89
CA ASN A 726 10.40 46.33 21.71
C ASN A 726 10.07 46.10 20.22
N PRO A 727 10.24 44.88 19.67
CA PRO A 727 10.08 44.62 18.23
C PRO A 727 8.64 44.72 17.74
N THR A 728 7.65 44.53 18.63
CA THR A 728 6.23 44.56 18.28
C THR A 728 5.55 45.82 18.77
N THR A 729 5.81 46.27 20.01
CA THR A 729 5.12 47.46 20.58
C THR A 729 5.81 48.78 20.25
N GLY A 730 7.10 48.77 19.91
CA GLY A 730 7.88 49.99 19.65
C GLY A 730 8.27 50.77 20.91
N GLU A 731 7.90 50.31 22.10
CA GLU A 731 8.22 50.96 23.37
C GLU A 731 9.67 50.67 23.80
N ILE A 732 10.33 51.64 24.44
CA ILE A 732 11.69 51.46 24.98
C ILE A 732 11.60 50.89 26.38
N GLU A 733 12.09 49.66 26.57
CA GLU A 733 12.13 49.01 27.87
C GLU A 733 13.18 49.68 28.77
N THR A 734 12.79 50.10 29.98
CA THR A 734 13.67 50.78 30.94
C THR A 734 13.84 49.97 32.24
N PHE A 735 14.79 50.36 33.09
CA PHE A 735 14.90 49.75 34.42
C PHE A 735 13.79 50.27 35.33
N ASP A 736 13.04 49.36 35.95
CA ASP A 736 11.89 49.72 36.81
C ASP A 736 12.32 50.25 38.18
N ARG A 737 13.52 49.89 38.67
CA ARG A 737 14.01 50.20 40.03
C ARG A 737 15.55 50.28 40.06
N GLY A 738 16.10 50.96 41.08
CA GLY A 738 17.55 51.07 41.32
C GLY A 738 18.18 52.34 40.74
N ARG A 739 19.52 52.45 40.78
CA ARG A 739 20.26 53.66 40.35
C ARG A 739 20.08 54.04 38.87
N ASN A 740 19.64 53.09 38.05
CA ASN A 740 19.44 53.28 36.61
C ASN A 740 17.94 53.39 36.25
N ALA A 741 17.05 53.61 37.23
CA ALA A 741 15.61 53.68 36.98
C ALA A 741 15.28 54.71 35.88
N GLY A 742 14.46 54.31 34.90
CA GLY A 742 14.10 55.13 33.74
C GLY A 742 15.14 55.17 32.61
N GLN A 743 16.32 54.57 32.75
CA GLN A 743 17.27 54.40 31.64
C GLN A 743 16.93 53.17 30.78
N PRO A 744 17.20 53.19 29.46
CA PRO A 744 16.99 52.04 28.58
C PRO A 744 17.74 50.78 29.05
N ARG A 745 17.09 49.62 28.91
CA ARG A 745 17.58 48.31 29.35
C ARG A 745 17.81 47.37 28.15
N PRO A 746 18.85 47.60 27.32
CA PRO A 746 19.10 46.76 26.16
C PRO A 746 19.53 45.34 26.61
N PRO A 747 18.95 44.28 26.01
CA PRO A 747 19.25 42.90 26.36
C PRO A 747 20.67 42.51 25.94
N SER A 748 21.23 41.45 26.53
CA SER A 748 22.56 40.93 26.13
C SER A 748 22.58 40.34 24.71
N ALA A 749 21.42 39.88 24.24
CA ALA A 749 21.15 39.46 22.87
C ALA A 749 19.66 39.68 22.55
N ALA A 750 19.35 39.90 21.28
CA ALA A 750 17.98 39.97 20.77
C ALA A 750 17.84 38.99 19.61
N THR A 751 16.90 38.06 19.73
CA THR A 751 16.73 36.94 18.81
C THR A 751 15.25 36.69 18.52
N ARG A 752 14.98 36.16 17.32
CA ARG A 752 13.66 35.73 16.85
C ARG A 752 13.69 34.27 16.42
N PHE A 753 12.55 33.62 16.54
CA PHE A 753 12.32 32.33 15.89
C PHE A 753 12.10 32.50 14.38
N LEU A 754 12.41 31.48 13.60
CA LEU A 754 12.11 31.42 12.17
C LEU A 754 10.75 30.78 11.86
N SER A 755 10.16 30.09 12.84
CA SER A 755 8.89 29.37 12.73
C SER A 755 8.11 29.47 14.03
N HIS A 756 6.80 29.75 13.94
CA HIS A 756 5.89 29.71 15.09
C HIS A 756 5.74 28.28 15.62
N ARG A 757 5.81 27.28 14.75
CA ARG A 757 5.78 25.86 15.15
C ARG A 757 6.98 25.49 16.02
N ASP A 758 8.18 25.96 15.68
CA ASP A 758 9.39 25.69 16.45
C ASP A 758 9.37 26.38 17.82
N GLN A 759 8.85 27.61 17.88
CA GLN A 759 8.66 28.33 19.13
C GLN A 759 7.66 27.65 20.05
N LEU A 760 6.52 27.22 19.52
CA LEU A 760 5.50 26.49 20.28
C LEU A 760 6.02 25.13 20.76
N ASN A 761 6.75 24.39 19.91
CA ASN A 761 7.39 23.12 20.27
C ASN A 761 8.42 23.30 21.40
N ALA A 762 9.20 24.39 21.39
CA ALA A 762 10.12 24.69 22.50
C ALA A 762 9.35 24.91 23.82
N ILE A 763 8.24 25.64 23.79
CA ILE A 763 7.38 25.88 24.95
C ILE A 763 6.79 24.56 25.48
N ASP A 764 6.21 23.74 24.60
CA ASP A 764 5.59 22.47 24.98
C ASP A 764 6.61 21.50 25.60
N ARG A 765 7.83 21.42 25.03
CA ARG A 765 8.94 20.64 25.59
C ARG A 765 9.33 21.13 26.98
N ALA A 766 9.42 22.44 27.18
CA ALA A 766 9.77 23.01 28.47
C ALA A 766 8.72 22.68 29.54
N ILE A 767 7.42 22.82 29.21
CA ILE A 767 6.30 22.46 30.10
C ILE A 767 6.36 20.98 30.48
N LEU A 768 6.65 20.10 29.52
CA LEU A 768 6.80 18.67 29.78
C LEU A 768 7.99 18.38 30.71
N ILE A 769 9.16 18.96 30.44
CA ILE A 769 10.36 18.83 31.28
C ILE A 769 10.08 19.32 32.71
N PHE A 770 9.32 20.41 32.86
CA PHE A 770 8.94 20.95 34.16
C PHE A 770 8.02 20.00 34.94
N LYS A 771 7.05 19.37 34.27
CA LYS A 771 6.16 18.36 34.85
C LYS A 771 6.92 17.11 35.30
N LEU A 772 7.89 16.65 34.50
CA LEU A 772 8.65 15.42 34.79
C LEU A 772 9.68 15.59 35.92
N ASN A 773 10.21 16.80 36.14
CA ASN A 773 11.33 17.03 37.10
C ASN A 773 10.90 17.72 38.41
N GLY A 774 9.60 17.78 38.73
CA GLY A 774 9.13 18.25 40.04
C GLY A 774 9.45 19.71 40.38
N ARG A 775 9.34 20.62 39.40
CA ARG A 775 9.45 22.09 39.58
C ARG A 775 10.83 22.66 39.97
N SER A 776 11.93 21.90 39.82
CA SER A 776 13.23 22.24 40.45
C SER A 776 14.37 22.73 39.51
N ARG A 777 14.12 23.06 38.23
CA ARG A 777 15.20 23.40 37.29
C ARG A 777 15.16 24.84 36.79
N ALA A 778 16.29 25.52 36.90
CA ALA A 778 16.57 26.76 36.16
C ALA A 778 16.48 26.51 34.64
N PRO A 779 16.04 27.51 33.85
CA PRO A 779 15.94 27.37 32.40
C PRO A 779 17.27 26.97 31.79
N LYS A 780 17.29 25.88 31.02
CA LYS A 780 18.45 25.40 30.27
C LYS A 780 18.15 25.47 28.78
N ALA A 781 19.17 25.82 27.99
CA ALA A 781 19.10 25.76 26.54
C ALA A 781 18.81 24.34 26.05
N MET A 782 17.77 24.19 25.25
CA MET A 782 17.36 22.95 24.62
C MET A 782 17.78 22.95 23.16
N ASN A 783 18.55 21.95 22.73
CA ASN A 783 18.90 21.76 21.33
C ASN A 783 17.67 21.30 20.53
N MET A 784 17.35 22.02 19.45
CA MET A 784 16.18 21.75 18.60
C MET A 784 16.54 20.95 17.34
N GLY A 785 17.83 20.59 17.15
CA GLY A 785 18.30 19.69 16.08
C GLY A 785 18.37 20.33 14.69
N LYS A 786 18.02 21.60 14.57
CA LYS A 786 18.06 22.41 13.34
C LYS A 786 18.22 23.89 13.70
N THR A 787 18.49 24.73 12.70
CA THR A 787 18.41 26.19 12.89
C THR A 787 16.95 26.57 13.14
N ILE A 788 16.70 27.23 14.26
CA ILE A 788 15.34 27.62 14.72
C ILE A 788 15.17 29.13 14.89
N GLY A 789 16.26 29.89 14.90
CA GLY A 789 16.23 31.33 15.11
C GLY A 789 17.46 32.05 14.59
N GLU A 790 17.37 33.36 14.62
CA GLU A 790 18.45 34.29 14.27
C GLU A 790 18.39 35.56 15.12
N GLY A 791 19.50 36.30 15.18
CA GLY A 791 19.53 37.59 15.88
C GLY A 791 20.95 38.13 16.10
N TYR A 792 21.09 39.04 17.08
CA TYR A 792 22.32 39.78 17.36
C TYR A 792 22.74 39.70 18.83
N LYS A 793 24.06 39.60 19.07
CA LYS A 793 24.66 39.82 20.39
C LYS A 793 24.93 41.30 20.61
N ARG A 794 24.69 41.82 21.82
CA ARG A 794 24.95 43.24 22.14
C ARG A 794 26.43 43.60 22.04
N LYS A 795 27.31 42.70 22.49
CA LYS A 795 28.75 42.88 22.40
C LYS A 795 29.18 42.61 20.96
N GLY A 796 29.65 43.64 20.25
CA GLY A 796 30.12 43.54 18.87
C GLY A 796 29.02 43.57 17.80
N LEU A 797 27.73 43.57 18.16
CA LEU A 797 26.60 43.53 17.21
C LEU A 797 26.72 42.38 16.19
N GLU A 798 27.22 41.23 16.64
CA GLU A 798 27.45 40.06 15.79
C GLU A 798 26.12 39.36 15.47
N TYR A 799 25.85 39.18 14.17
CA TYR A 799 24.76 38.34 13.68
C TYR A 799 25.08 36.86 13.90
N GLY A 800 24.05 36.06 14.21
CA GLY A 800 24.17 34.61 14.10
C GLY A 800 22.84 33.90 14.06
N LYS A 801 22.92 32.63 13.69
CA LYS A 801 21.82 31.66 13.68
C LYS A 801 21.90 30.78 14.93
N GLN A 802 20.76 30.37 15.46
CA GLN A 802 20.67 29.59 16.69
C GLN A 802 20.02 28.23 16.45
N THR A 803 20.57 27.20 17.09
CA THR A 803 20.01 25.84 17.11
C THR A 803 19.33 25.48 18.42
N LYS A 804 19.44 26.36 19.43
CA LYS A 804 18.92 26.13 20.79
C LYS A 804 17.84 27.13 21.17
N ALA A 805 16.90 26.68 21.99
CA ALA A 805 15.85 27.51 22.58
C ALA A 805 15.93 27.48 24.11
N ILE A 806 15.69 28.63 24.74
CA ILE A 806 15.41 28.75 26.17
C ILE A 806 13.95 29.12 26.35
N VAL A 807 13.29 28.47 27.33
CA VAL A 807 11.95 28.84 27.77
C VAL A 807 11.97 29.06 29.27
N HIS A 808 11.49 30.23 29.70
CA HIS A 808 11.31 30.57 31.10
C HIS A 808 9.88 30.26 31.51
N LEU A 809 9.72 29.41 32.51
CA LEU A 809 8.43 29.09 33.12
C LEU A 809 8.33 29.78 34.49
N ASN A 810 7.14 30.20 34.89
CA ASN A 810 6.87 30.68 36.25
C ASN A 810 6.74 29.50 37.24
N THR A 811 6.46 29.80 38.50
CA THR A 811 6.31 28.80 39.58
C THR A 811 5.18 27.79 39.34
N ASP A 812 4.17 28.16 38.55
CA ASP A 812 3.05 27.29 38.17
C ASP A 812 3.33 26.48 36.89
N GLY A 813 4.52 26.64 36.30
CA GLY A 813 4.90 25.98 35.05
C GLY A 813 4.35 26.63 33.79
N LYS A 814 3.83 27.87 33.88
CA LYS A 814 3.34 28.64 32.72
C LYS A 814 4.49 29.39 32.04
N PRO A 815 4.59 29.39 30.70
CA PRO A 815 5.67 30.06 29.98
C PRO A 815 5.52 31.58 29.99
N ILE A 816 6.58 32.27 30.43
CA ILE A 816 6.67 33.73 30.45
C ILE A 816 7.43 34.24 29.21
N THR A 817 8.50 33.56 28.80
CA THR A 817 9.21 33.93 27.57
C THR A 817 9.89 32.72 26.96
N ALA A 818 10.05 32.75 25.64
CA ALA A 818 10.73 31.74 24.85
C ALA A 818 11.55 32.45 23.77
N TYR A 819 12.87 32.24 23.78
CA TYR A 819 13.80 32.87 22.85
C TYR A 819 14.88 31.88 22.41
N THR A 820 15.51 32.15 21.26
CA THR A 820 16.61 31.31 20.76
C THR A 820 17.94 31.81 21.33
N GLU A 821 18.85 30.88 21.62
CA GLU A 821 20.14 31.19 22.25
C GLU A 821 21.33 30.84 21.35
N PHE A 822 22.33 31.73 21.34
CA PHE A 822 23.58 31.52 20.63
C PHE A 822 24.33 30.32 21.21
N ASP A 823 24.91 29.52 20.31
CA ASP A 823 25.86 28.50 20.72
C ASP A 823 27.07 29.18 21.39
N LYS A 824 27.45 28.64 22.56
CA LYS A 824 28.54 29.15 23.39
C LYS A 824 29.89 28.82 22.81
#